data_AF-A0A6B0XAZ7-F1
#
_entry.id   AF-A0A6B0XAZ7-F1
#
_cell.length_a   1.000
_cell.length_b   1.000
_cell.length_c   1.000
_cell.angle_alpha   90.00
_cell.angle_beta   90.00
_cell.angle_gamma   90.00
#
_symmetry.space_group_name_H-M   'P 1'
#
loop_
_entity.id
_entity.type
_entity.pdbx_description
1 polymer ?
#
loop_
_entity_poly.entity_id
_entity_poly.type
_entity_poly.pdbx_seq_one_letter_code
_entity_poly.pdbx_strand_id
1 'polypeptide(L)'
;MKKKIPAEYLQYLTKETNLEADQQSATGIPLRGILIGAVLAFLINFLDVYCTLMIRGSYLTLNFSTPAALFFFFILVLASGLVALIRRPLALNQTELITIYIMMIVSCCVPSMGLTPVLLPQLVGPIYYATPENDWAEVYNQFIPNWLIPQGEDVARYFYEGLPQGAPIPWEPWVVPLAYWYGFFLSLCLVMTFAMIILRKQWVDREKLVYPLVQVPMEMIQRQRKGIIGKSFFTNKSMWVAFAFSFMLISINGLHSYSPSFPSIERDFRLPIFRDTVTLWFSFSPSWLGFFYFVGLDISASIWIFHTLTLIQKGIFNVVGIQSTERIDHYARDTYTSHQGMGAMIVFVLIMLWGTREHLGDVFRKAIGRAPEIDDSGEVVSYRQAVLGLFGSLFLFGFGLWVSGLPLLGTLMFIFSAMVIFLSLTRVVTEGGVPAMRPPVMSSTFVISGGGTQVLGASGLVALGFSYGWHSEIRSFVMASVANGLKMSEIIGGSKRRLIWAVIIAIVVSLIGSTYMVLYLAYKYGGINLNPLFFGWKGGIGPTDMAPRIVAEPTGPRLDAWLFMGIGGAVMAGLMWVRHQALWWPLSPLGYLISANWKTSHIYASVVLAWFLKLVILRYGGPKLYRSLRPFFLGLILGEIVAAGVWLVIDYFTGHMDSFLTQV
;
A
#
# COMPACT_ATOMS: atom_id res chain seq x y z
N MET A 1 16.10 -53.03 11.48
CA MET A 1 16.76 -52.23 10.41
C MET A 1 16.90 -50.78 10.86
N LYS A 2 18.12 -50.28 11.06
CA LYS A 2 18.35 -48.84 11.31
C LYS A 2 17.94 -48.07 10.05
N LYS A 3 16.86 -47.28 10.11
CA LYS A 3 16.43 -46.39 9.02
C LYS A 3 17.55 -45.36 8.78
N LYS A 4 18.43 -45.63 7.81
CA LYS A 4 19.42 -44.67 7.36
C LYS A 4 18.75 -43.70 6.40
N ILE A 5 18.95 -42.40 6.63
CA ILE A 5 18.52 -41.34 5.71
C ILE A 5 19.19 -41.61 4.35
N PRO A 6 18.45 -41.56 3.22
CA PRO A 6 19.02 -41.78 1.89
C PRO A 6 20.20 -40.84 1.61
N ALA A 7 21.27 -41.36 1.00
CA ALA A 7 22.50 -40.60 0.74
C ALA A 7 22.25 -39.35 -0.13
N GLU A 8 21.27 -39.40 -1.04
CA GLU A 8 20.84 -38.26 -1.85
C GLU A 8 20.23 -37.14 -1.02
N TYR A 9 19.49 -37.48 0.05
CA TYR A 9 18.89 -36.51 0.96
C TYR A 9 19.96 -35.89 1.88
N LEU A 10 20.95 -36.70 2.31
CA LEU A 10 22.12 -36.18 3.02
C LEU A 10 22.92 -35.22 2.14
N GLN A 11 23.16 -35.56 0.87
CA GLN A 11 23.83 -34.67 -0.08
C GLN A 11 23.03 -33.39 -0.36
N TYR A 12 21.70 -33.46 -0.43
CA TYR A 12 20.83 -32.28 -0.51
C TYR A 12 21.01 -31.38 0.72
N LEU A 13 20.96 -31.97 1.93
CA LEU A 13 21.15 -31.25 3.19
C LEU A 13 22.55 -30.62 3.26
N THR A 14 23.62 -31.37 2.95
CA THR A 14 24.99 -30.83 2.99
C THR A 14 25.19 -29.72 1.94
N LYS A 15 24.47 -29.79 0.81
CA LYS A 15 24.50 -28.74 -0.21
C LYS A 15 23.75 -27.49 0.26
N GLU A 16 22.63 -27.62 0.96
CA GLU A 16 21.95 -26.50 1.64
C GLU A 16 22.81 -25.90 2.75
N THR A 17 23.42 -26.71 3.62
CA THR A 17 24.28 -26.22 4.72
C THR A 17 25.51 -25.48 4.19
N ASN A 18 26.09 -25.94 3.08
CA ASN A 18 27.21 -25.23 2.42
C ASN A 18 26.75 -23.98 1.65
N LEU A 19 25.50 -23.93 1.17
CA LEU A 19 24.91 -22.72 0.58
C LEU A 19 24.70 -21.63 1.65
N GLU A 20 24.28 -22.02 2.86
CA GLU A 20 24.16 -21.14 4.02
C GLU A 20 25.53 -20.64 4.51
N ALA A 21 26.55 -21.50 4.53
CA ALA A 21 27.91 -21.14 4.95
C ALA A 21 28.63 -20.19 3.96
N ASP A 22 28.44 -20.34 2.64
CA ASP A 22 29.00 -19.40 1.64
C ASP A 22 28.24 -18.05 1.62
N GLN A 23 26.94 -18.05 1.97
CA GLN A 23 26.13 -16.83 2.15
C GLN A 23 26.48 -16.04 3.42
N GLN A 24 27.07 -16.69 4.43
CA GLN A 24 27.54 -16.04 5.67
C GLN A 24 28.75 -15.11 5.48
N SER A 25 29.34 -15.03 4.28
CA SER A 25 30.31 -13.98 3.93
C SER A 25 29.66 -12.60 3.64
N ALA A 26 28.37 -12.43 3.92
CA ALA A 26 27.67 -11.16 3.77
C ALA A 26 28.02 -10.17 4.89
N THR A 27 28.82 -9.17 4.52
CA THR A 27 29.07 -7.95 5.29
C THR A 27 27.76 -7.20 5.55
N GLY A 28 27.63 -6.55 6.71
CA GLY A 28 26.46 -5.71 7.03
C GLY A 28 26.18 -4.63 5.98
N ILE A 29 25.03 -3.97 6.08
CA ILE A 29 24.50 -3.07 5.04
C ILE A 29 25.51 -1.96 4.66
N PRO A 30 26.00 -1.90 3.41
CA PRO A 30 26.98 -0.91 2.98
C PRO A 30 26.33 0.45 2.74
N LEU A 31 27.07 1.53 3.05
CA LEU A 31 26.59 2.92 2.90
C LEU A 31 26.25 3.27 1.44
N ARG A 32 27.00 2.70 0.49
CA ARG A 32 26.76 2.87 -0.95
C ARG A 32 25.34 2.50 -1.36
N GLY A 33 24.80 1.38 -0.85
CA GLY A 33 23.42 0.97 -1.11
C GLY A 33 22.40 1.97 -0.57
N ILE A 34 22.65 2.54 0.61
CA ILE A 34 21.79 3.56 1.22
C ILE A 34 21.81 4.85 0.40
N LEU A 35 22.97 5.30 -0.07
CA LEU A 35 23.09 6.53 -0.87
C LEU A 35 22.36 6.39 -2.22
N ILE A 36 22.56 5.27 -2.93
CA ILE A 36 21.86 4.99 -4.19
C ILE A 36 20.35 4.88 -3.95
N GLY A 37 19.96 4.18 -2.88
CA GLY A 37 18.55 4.06 -2.49
C GLY A 37 17.91 5.41 -2.16
N ALA A 38 18.63 6.32 -1.51
CA ALA A 38 18.15 7.67 -1.20
C ALA A 38 17.93 8.50 -2.48
N VAL A 39 18.87 8.44 -3.42
CA VAL A 39 18.74 9.11 -4.73
C VAL A 39 17.54 8.55 -5.50
N LEU A 40 17.39 7.23 -5.58
CA LEU A 40 16.26 6.61 -6.29
C LEU A 40 14.92 6.89 -5.60
N ALA A 41 14.85 6.87 -4.27
CA ALA A 41 13.66 7.24 -3.52
C ALA A 41 13.23 8.69 -3.79
N PHE A 42 14.20 9.62 -3.82
CA PHE A 42 13.95 11.01 -4.20
C PHE A 42 13.44 11.12 -5.65
N LEU A 43 14.12 10.46 -6.60
CA LEU A 43 13.76 10.50 -8.02
C LEU A 43 12.37 9.90 -8.28
N ILE A 44 12.03 8.77 -7.65
CA ILE A 44 10.69 8.18 -7.75
C ILE A 44 9.64 9.20 -7.34
N ASN A 45 9.82 9.89 -6.22
CA ASN A 45 8.84 10.85 -5.71
C ASN A 45 8.78 12.14 -6.54
N PHE A 46 9.93 12.64 -6.97
CA PHE A 46 10.02 13.83 -7.80
C PHE A 46 9.36 13.60 -9.16
N LEU A 47 9.68 12.48 -9.82
CA LEU A 47 9.16 12.16 -11.16
C LEU A 47 7.70 11.70 -11.12
N ASP A 48 7.31 10.89 -10.12
CA ASP A 48 5.93 10.41 -10.01
C ASP A 48 4.93 11.55 -9.80
N VAL A 49 5.30 12.58 -9.03
CA VAL A 49 4.47 13.78 -8.88
C VAL A 49 4.32 14.51 -10.21
N TYR A 50 5.39 14.68 -10.98
CA TYR A 50 5.29 15.28 -12.31
C TYR A 50 4.41 14.46 -13.25
N CYS A 51 4.63 13.14 -13.31
CA CYS A 51 3.84 12.24 -14.15
C CYS A 51 2.36 12.24 -13.75
N THR A 52 2.07 12.30 -12.45
CA THR A 52 0.70 12.27 -11.92
C THR A 52 -0.02 13.61 -12.11
N LEU A 53 0.65 14.73 -11.84
CA LEU A 53 0.01 16.05 -11.83
C LEU A 53 0.04 16.75 -13.19
N MET A 54 1.14 16.64 -13.93
CA MET A 54 1.34 17.32 -15.21
C MET A 54 0.99 16.42 -16.39
N ILE A 55 1.61 15.23 -16.49
CA ILE A 55 1.36 14.31 -17.61
C ILE A 55 -0.03 13.67 -17.49
N ARG A 56 -0.52 13.46 -16.26
CA ARG A 56 -1.77 12.74 -15.96
C ARG A 56 -1.77 11.30 -16.52
N GLY A 57 -0.59 10.69 -16.56
CA GLY A 57 -0.40 9.31 -17.02
C GLY A 57 -0.72 8.27 -15.94
N SER A 58 -0.29 7.02 -16.18
CA SER A 58 -0.53 5.90 -15.25
C SER A 58 0.12 6.12 -13.87
N TYR A 59 -0.63 5.86 -12.78
CA TYR A 59 -0.14 6.07 -11.40
C TYR A 59 0.69 4.87 -10.90
N LEU A 60 2.01 4.93 -11.07
CA LEU A 60 2.91 3.80 -10.79
C LEU A 60 3.28 3.60 -9.32
N THR A 61 2.92 4.51 -8.42
CA THR A 61 3.19 4.42 -6.98
C THR A 61 1.95 4.04 -6.16
N LEU A 62 0.81 3.85 -6.83
CA LEU A 62 -0.52 3.81 -6.21
C LEU A 62 -0.80 2.61 -5.31
N ASN A 63 -0.27 1.42 -5.66
CA ASN A 63 -0.67 0.14 -5.07
C ASN A 63 0.49 -0.57 -4.36
N PHE A 64 0.18 -1.58 -3.54
CA PHE A 64 1.16 -2.42 -2.84
C PHE A 64 2.12 -3.21 -3.75
N SER A 65 1.75 -3.41 -5.02
CA SER A 65 2.62 -3.95 -6.07
C SER A 65 3.84 -3.06 -6.34
N THR A 66 3.78 -1.76 -5.99
CA THR A 66 4.84 -0.75 -6.19
C THR A 66 5.46 -0.76 -7.61
N PRO A 67 4.68 -0.59 -8.69
CA PRO A 67 5.18 -0.62 -10.06
C PRO A 67 6.39 0.27 -10.31
N ALA A 68 6.42 1.49 -9.77
CA ALA A 68 7.54 2.40 -9.90
C ALA A 68 8.83 1.78 -9.32
N ALA A 69 8.78 1.24 -8.09
CA ALA A 69 9.93 0.58 -7.49
C ALA A 69 10.42 -0.61 -8.35
N LEU A 70 9.50 -1.42 -8.89
CA LEU A 70 9.86 -2.53 -9.79
C LEU A 70 10.46 -2.07 -11.12
N PHE A 71 9.96 -0.98 -11.71
CA PHE A 71 10.49 -0.39 -12.94
C PHE A 71 11.93 0.11 -12.74
N PHE A 72 12.16 0.95 -11.73
CA PHE A 72 13.51 1.45 -11.41
C PHE A 72 14.44 0.30 -11.00
N PHE A 73 13.93 -0.70 -10.28
CA PHE A 73 14.71 -1.88 -9.91
C PHE A 73 15.11 -2.73 -11.11
N PHE A 74 14.21 -2.92 -12.08
CA PHE A 74 14.50 -3.61 -13.33
C PHE A 74 15.66 -2.96 -14.08
N ILE A 75 15.60 -1.64 -14.25
CA ILE A 75 16.68 -0.87 -14.89
C ILE A 75 17.98 -0.98 -14.08
N LEU A 76 17.90 -0.84 -12.75
CA LEU A 76 19.06 -0.89 -11.86
C LEU A 76 19.78 -2.26 -11.90
N VAL A 77 19.03 -3.36 -11.88
CA VAL A 77 19.61 -4.72 -11.92
C VAL A 77 20.28 -4.96 -13.28
N LEU A 78 19.65 -4.54 -14.39
CA LEU A 78 20.26 -4.62 -15.72
C LEU A 78 21.53 -3.76 -15.80
N ALA A 79 21.48 -2.52 -15.33
CA ALA A 79 22.64 -1.62 -15.31
C ALA A 79 23.78 -2.19 -14.45
N SER A 80 23.49 -2.74 -13.27
CA SER A 80 24.46 -3.42 -12.42
C SER A 80 25.08 -4.64 -13.13
N GLY A 81 24.27 -5.43 -13.85
CA GLY A 81 24.73 -6.55 -14.66
C GLY A 81 25.67 -6.13 -15.79
N LEU A 82 25.36 -5.03 -16.49
CA LEU A 82 26.23 -4.44 -17.52
C LEU A 82 27.54 -3.93 -16.93
N VAL A 83 27.49 -3.23 -15.79
CA VAL A 83 28.69 -2.81 -15.06
C VAL A 83 29.53 -4.01 -14.65
N ALA A 84 28.92 -5.13 -14.25
CA ALA A 84 29.64 -6.36 -13.91
C ALA A 84 30.38 -6.99 -15.10
N LEU A 85 29.93 -6.75 -16.34
CA LEU A 85 30.63 -7.18 -17.56
C LEU A 85 31.90 -6.36 -17.80
N ILE A 86 31.90 -5.08 -17.42
CA ILE A 86 33.02 -4.15 -17.63
C ILE A 86 33.98 -4.16 -16.43
N ARG A 87 33.47 -3.96 -15.21
CA ARG A 87 34.23 -3.93 -13.95
C ARG A 87 33.43 -4.55 -12.80
N ARG A 88 33.68 -5.83 -12.53
CA ARG A 88 33.04 -6.60 -11.44
C ARG A 88 33.04 -5.92 -10.06
N PRO A 89 34.10 -5.24 -9.59
CA PRO A 89 34.09 -4.59 -8.27
C PRO A 89 33.10 -3.42 -8.15
N LEU A 90 32.71 -2.81 -9.28
CA LEU A 90 31.74 -1.72 -9.31
C LEU A 90 30.29 -2.22 -9.41
N ALA A 91 30.05 -3.51 -9.63
CA ALA A 91 28.70 -4.06 -9.64
C ALA A 91 28.08 -3.97 -8.24
N LEU A 92 26.75 -3.83 -8.19
CA LEU A 92 26.03 -3.85 -6.92
C LEU A 92 25.95 -5.28 -6.39
N ASN A 93 26.20 -5.45 -5.09
CA ASN A 93 26.03 -6.72 -4.41
C ASN A 93 24.56 -6.98 -4.03
N GLN A 94 24.26 -8.20 -3.59
CA GLN A 94 22.88 -8.59 -3.26
C GLN A 94 22.31 -7.80 -2.07
N THR A 95 23.13 -7.51 -1.04
CA THR A 95 22.74 -6.70 0.12
C THR A 95 22.40 -5.25 -0.27
N GLU A 96 23.18 -4.66 -1.19
CA GLU A 96 22.94 -3.33 -1.76
C GLU A 96 21.61 -3.31 -2.50
N LEU A 97 21.38 -4.27 -3.41
CA LEU A 97 20.14 -4.34 -4.18
C LEU A 97 18.91 -4.53 -3.29
N ILE A 98 18.99 -5.38 -2.26
CA ILE A 98 17.90 -5.54 -1.29
C ILE A 98 17.64 -4.23 -0.55
N THR A 99 18.69 -3.58 -0.04
CA THR A 99 18.56 -2.30 0.70
C THR A 99 17.94 -1.22 -0.18
N ILE A 100 18.42 -1.08 -1.43
CA ILE A 100 17.90 -0.13 -2.41
C ILE A 100 16.43 -0.42 -2.71
N TYR A 101 16.06 -1.69 -2.94
CA TYR A 101 14.67 -2.05 -3.20
C TYR A 101 13.75 -1.75 -2.01
N ILE A 102 14.18 -2.04 -0.78
CA ILE A 102 13.43 -1.70 0.44
C ILE A 102 13.18 -0.19 0.52
N MET A 103 14.22 0.62 0.25
CA MET A 103 14.07 2.08 0.22
C MET A 103 13.07 2.53 -0.86
N MET A 104 13.11 1.92 -2.06
CA MET A 104 12.19 2.27 -3.14
C MET A 104 10.73 1.90 -2.83
N ILE A 105 10.44 0.70 -2.32
CA ILE A 105 9.05 0.31 -2.00
C ILE A 105 8.47 1.14 -0.84
N VAL A 106 9.30 1.56 0.12
CA VAL A 106 8.89 2.50 1.17
C VAL A 106 8.65 3.89 0.58
N SER A 107 9.49 4.33 -0.35
CA SER A 107 9.35 5.64 -1.01
C SER A 107 8.07 5.76 -1.81
N CYS A 108 7.54 4.66 -2.37
CA CYS A 108 6.26 4.66 -3.09
C CYS A 108 5.03 4.90 -2.19
N CYS A 109 5.18 4.93 -0.87
CA CYS A 109 4.06 5.20 0.04
C CYS A 109 3.76 6.69 0.23
N VAL A 110 4.61 7.59 -0.28
CA VAL A 110 4.51 9.05 -0.09
C VAL A 110 3.84 9.78 -1.26
N PRO A 111 4.15 9.51 -2.54
CA PRO A 111 3.65 10.30 -3.65
C PRO A 111 2.25 9.83 -4.10
N SER A 112 1.67 10.54 -5.09
CA SER A 112 0.32 10.29 -5.63
C SER A 112 -0.76 10.28 -4.53
N MET A 113 -1.38 9.13 -4.26
CA MET A 113 -2.41 8.97 -3.23
C MET A 113 -1.85 8.78 -1.81
N GLY A 114 -0.52 8.72 -1.66
CA GLY A 114 0.14 8.43 -0.38
C GLY A 114 0.04 9.57 0.63
N LEU A 115 0.34 10.81 0.21
CA LEU A 115 0.30 11.97 1.09
C LEU A 115 0.29 13.30 0.33
N THR A 116 1.38 13.65 -0.34
CA THR A 116 1.73 15.04 -0.69
C THR A 116 0.81 15.68 -1.74
N PRO A 117 0.48 15.04 -2.88
CA PRO A 117 -0.51 15.58 -3.81
C PRO A 117 -1.93 15.67 -3.25
N VAL A 118 -2.26 14.97 -2.17
CA VAL A 118 -3.60 15.06 -1.53
C VAL A 118 -3.59 16.10 -0.42
N LEU A 119 -2.63 16.00 0.49
CA LEU A 119 -2.50 16.85 1.67
C LEU A 119 -2.29 18.32 1.29
N LEU A 120 -1.34 18.62 0.39
CA LEU A 120 -0.98 20.03 0.12
C LEU A 120 -2.14 20.84 -0.47
N PRO A 121 -2.87 20.37 -1.51
CA PRO A 121 -4.09 21.04 -1.94
C PRO A 121 -5.14 21.13 -0.83
N GLN A 122 -5.29 20.09 -0.02
CA GLN A 122 -6.27 20.08 1.06
C GLN A 122 -5.97 21.08 2.19
N LEU A 123 -4.71 21.49 2.41
CA LEU A 123 -4.40 22.50 3.43
C LEU A 123 -4.97 23.88 3.04
N VAL A 124 -4.99 24.21 1.76
CA VAL A 124 -5.42 25.54 1.28
C VAL A 124 -6.77 25.51 0.57
N GLY A 125 -7.24 24.34 0.16
CA GLY A 125 -8.51 24.13 -0.52
C GLY A 125 -9.75 24.63 0.25
N PRO A 126 -9.87 24.46 1.58
CA PRO A 126 -10.97 25.02 2.36
C PRO A 126 -11.08 26.54 2.26
N ILE A 127 -9.94 27.23 2.11
CA ILE A 127 -9.90 28.68 1.94
C ILE A 127 -10.19 29.05 0.49
N TYR A 128 -9.56 28.37 -0.47
CA TYR A 128 -9.69 28.68 -1.89
C TYR A 128 -11.10 28.45 -2.45
N TYR A 129 -11.74 27.35 -2.06
CA TYR A 129 -13.06 26.95 -2.55
C TYR A 129 -14.22 27.45 -1.68
N ALA A 130 -13.95 28.24 -0.64
CA ALA A 130 -15.02 28.85 0.16
C ALA A 130 -15.77 29.88 -0.68
N THR A 131 -17.10 29.75 -0.75
CA THR A 131 -17.97 30.70 -1.44
C THR A 131 -19.14 31.08 -0.54
N PRO A 132 -19.84 32.20 -0.80
CA PRO A 132 -21.05 32.55 -0.05
C PRO A 132 -22.14 31.48 -0.11
N GLU A 133 -22.19 30.68 -1.18
CA GLU A 133 -23.21 29.63 -1.36
C GLU A 133 -22.94 28.38 -0.52
N ASN A 134 -21.67 28.03 -0.28
CA ASN A 134 -21.32 26.88 0.55
C ASN A 134 -21.07 27.24 2.02
N ASP A 135 -20.91 28.53 2.31
CA ASP A 135 -20.72 29.12 3.65
C ASP A 135 -19.59 28.45 4.45
N TRP A 136 -18.57 27.92 3.76
CA TRP A 136 -17.49 27.19 4.44
C TRP A 136 -16.67 28.07 5.36
N ALA A 137 -16.60 29.39 5.08
CA ALA A 137 -15.92 30.35 5.95
C ALA A 137 -16.48 30.29 7.38
N GLU A 138 -17.81 30.39 7.50
CA GLU A 138 -18.51 30.39 8.78
C GLU A 138 -18.77 28.98 9.30
N VAL A 139 -19.08 27.99 8.46
CA VAL A 139 -19.48 26.66 8.96
C VAL A 139 -18.28 25.77 9.31
N TYR A 140 -17.16 25.91 8.60
CA TYR A 140 -16.05 24.96 8.67
C TYR A 140 -14.71 25.63 9.00
N ASN A 141 -14.34 26.70 8.28
CA ASN A 141 -13.03 27.33 8.37
C ASN A 141 -12.78 27.99 9.73
N GLN A 142 -13.82 28.51 10.40
CA GLN A 142 -13.70 29.09 11.75
C GLN A 142 -13.13 28.11 12.79
N PHE A 143 -13.26 26.79 12.56
CA PHE A 143 -12.77 25.75 13.46
C PHE A 143 -11.36 25.25 13.09
N ILE A 144 -10.75 25.76 12.01
CA ILE A 144 -9.40 25.39 11.59
C ILE A 144 -8.38 26.21 12.40
N PRO A 145 -7.48 25.59 13.17
CA PRO A 145 -6.42 26.33 13.85
C PRO A 145 -5.46 26.99 12.84
N ASN A 146 -5.12 28.26 13.05
CA ASN A 146 -4.29 29.04 12.11
C ASN A 146 -2.92 28.40 11.81
N TRP A 147 -2.35 27.64 12.74
CA TRP A 147 -1.06 26.96 12.56
C TRP A 147 -1.15 25.67 11.74
N LEU A 148 -2.36 25.13 11.50
CA LEU A 148 -2.58 23.85 10.82
C LEU A 148 -2.51 23.97 9.29
N ILE A 149 -2.74 25.17 8.76
CA ILE A 149 -2.76 25.49 7.33
C ILE A 149 -1.89 26.72 7.01
N PRO A 150 -1.37 26.85 5.77
CA PRO A 150 -0.64 28.05 5.36
C PRO A 150 -1.51 29.30 5.45
N GLN A 151 -0.94 30.38 5.97
CA GLN A 151 -1.62 31.66 6.17
C GLN A 151 -1.15 32.72 5.17
N GLY A 152 -2.04 33.63 4.79
CA GLY A 152 -1.76 34.79 3.94
C GLY A 152 -2.84 35.00 2.88
N GLU A 153 -3.11 36.26 2.56
CA GLU A 153 -4.21 36.69 1.67
C GLU A 153 -4.17 35.99 0.31
N ASP A 154 -2.97 35.87 -0.27
CA ASP A 154 -2.79 35.32 -1.61
C ASP A 154 -2.22 33.90 -1.66
N VAL A 155 -1.92 33.28 -0.51
CA VAL A 155 -1.20 32.00 -0.49
C VAL A 155 -2.03 30.89 -1.14
N ALA A 156 -3.31 30.81 -0.79
CA ALA A 156 -4.25 29.86 -1.37
C ALA A 156 -4.56 30.20 -2.84
N ARG A 157 -4.77 31.49 -3.14
CA ARG A 157 -5.04 31.98 -4.49
C ARG A 157 -3.89 31.65 -5.45
N TYR A 158 -2.67 32.05 -5.14
CA TYR A 158 -1.50 31.79 -5.99
C TYR A 158 -1.16 30.29 -6.08
N PHE A 159 -1.51 29.48 -5.09
CA PHE A 159 -1.33 28.04 -5.18
C PHE A 159 -2.25 27.40 -6.23
N TYR A 160 -3.50 27.89 -6.35
CA TYR A 160 -4.48 27.34 -7.29
C TYR A 160 -4.49 28.03 -8.66
N GLU A 161 -4.19 29.33 -8.72
CA GLU A 161 -4.25 30.14 -9.93
C GLU A 161 -2.87 30.39 -10.56
N GLY A 162 -1.80 30.18 -9.79
CA GLY A 162 -0.42 30.42 -10.20
C GLY A 162 0.12 31.77 -9.71
N LEU A 163 1.44 31.89 -9.67
CA LEU A 163 2.15 33.11 -9.26
C LEU A 163 2.15 34.17 -10.36
N PRO A 164 2.07 35.46 -9.98
CA PRO A 164 2.41 36.56 -10.88
C PRO A 164 3.83 36.40 -11.45
N GLN A 165 4.03 36.90 -12.67
CA GLN A 165 5.32 36.78 -13.35
C GLN A 165 6.44 37.42 -12.52
N GLY A 166 7.50 36.65 -12.24
CA GLY A 166 8.66 37.10 -11.46
C GLY A 166 8.51 37.03 -9.94
N ALA A 167 7.33 36.67 -9.42
CA ALA A 167 7.15 36.46 -7.99
C ALA A 167 7.83 35.14 -7.52
N PRO A 168 8.55 35.14 -6.39
CA PRO A 168 9.10 33.92 -5.82
C PRO A 168 8.02 33.07 -5.13
N ILE A 169 8.25 31.76 -5.02
CA ILE A 169 7.39 30.86 -4.25
C ILE A 169 7.41 31.29 -2.76
N PRO A 170 6.24 31.52 -2.13
CA PRO A 170 6.16 31.93 -0.74
C PRO A 170 6.37 30.71 0.18
N TRP A 171 7.63 30.35 0.47
CA TRP A 171 7.96 29.18 1.30
C TRP A 171 7.61 29.36 2.78
N GLU A 172 7.69 30.58 3.30
CA GLU A 172 7.51 30.90 4.73
C GLU A 172 6.15 30.43 5.29
N PRO A 173 4.99 30.73 4.65
CA PRO A 173 3.68 30.24 5.08
C PRO A 173 3.55 28.72 5.24
N TRP A 174 4.38 27.95 4.53
CA TRP A 174 4.32 26.49 4.56
C TRP A 174 5.17 25.88 5.68
N VAL A 175 6.16 26.59 6.24
CA VAL A 175 7.13 25.99 7.17
C VAL A 175 6.46 25.36 8.39
N VAL A 176 5.59 26.10 9.07
CA VAL A 176 4.92 25.63 10.31
C VAL A 176 3.90 24.50 10.01
N PRO A 177 2.97 24.65 9.06
CA PRO A 177 2.05 23.56 8.70
C PRO A 177 2.78 22.28 8.26
N LEU A 178 3.83 22.41 7.44
CA LEU A 178 4.58 21.24 6.96
C LEU A 178 5.39 20.57 8.07
N ALA A 179 5.99 21.35 8.98
CA ALA A 179 6.68 20.77 10.13
C ALA A 179 5.74 19.92 11.00
N TYR A 180 4.52 20.41 11.24
CA TYR A 180 3.49 19.67 11.96
C TYR A 180 3.06 18.41 11.20
N TRP A 181 2.60 18.55 9.95
CA TRP A 181 2.05 17.43 9.19
C TRP A 181 3.10 16.36 8.84
N TYR A 182 4.35 16.74 8.57
CA TYR A 182 5.41 15.78 8.30
C TYR A 182 5.95 15.13 9.57
N GLY A 183 6.02 15.86 10.69
CA GLY A 183 6.31 15.25 11.99
C GLY A 183 5.23 14.23 12.37
N PHE A 184 3.96 14.60 12.16
CA PHE A 184 2.80 13.72 12.35
C PHE A 184 2.87 12.48 11.46
N PHE A 185 3.07 12.64 10.15
CA PHE A 185 3.16 11.52 9.22
C PHE A 185 4.38 10.61 9.50
N LEU A 186 5.52 11.20 9.85
CA LEU A 186 6.72 10.45 10.24
C LEU A 186 6.45 9.63 11.51
N SER A 187 5.73 10.18 12.49
CA SER A 187 5.34 9.43 13.69
C SER A 187 4.49 8.20 13.33
N LEU A 188 3.50 8.34 12.44
CA LEU A 188 2.69 7.22 11.94
C LEU A 188 3.55 6.17 11.23
N CYS A 189 4.48 6.60 10.38
CA CYS A 189 5.39 5.69 9.68
C CYS A 189 6.32 4.93 10.63
N LEU A 190 6.73 5.56 11.73
CA LEU A 190 7.50 4.91 12.80
C LEU A 190 6.66 3.89 13.57
N VAL A 191 5.40 4.21 13.90
CA VAL A 191 4.45 3.24 14.50
C VAL A 191 4.39 1.98 13.63
N MET A 192 4.15 2.16 12.34
CA MET A 192 4.09 1.08 11.36
C MET A 192 5.39 0.26 11.31
N THR A 193 6.53 0.94 11.28
CA THR A 193 7.86 0.31 11.18
C THR A 193 8.18 -0.50 12.43
N PHE A 194 7.98 0.06 13.63
CA PHE A 194 8.25 -0.63 14.89
C PHE A 194 7.30 -1.79 15.14
N ALA A 195 6.01 -1.64 14.80
CA ALA A 195 5.06 -2.75 14.84
C ALA A 195 5.51 -3.92 13.95
N MET A 196 6.00 -3.63 12.73
CA MET A 196 6.50 -4.67 11.84
C MET A 196 7.79 -5.33 12.34
N ILE A 197 8.70 -4.57 12.96
CA ILE A 197 9.91 -5.14 13.57
C ILE A 197 9.52 -6.12 14.70
N ILE A 198 8.54 -5.77 15.54
CA ILE A 198 8.05 -6.64 16.62
C ILE A 198 7.42 -7.92 16.05
N LEU A 199 6.58 -7.80 15.02
CA LEU A 199 5.84 -8.92 14.44
C LEU A 199 6.66 -9.77 13.45
N ARG A 200 7.83 -9.29 13.00
CA ARG A 200 8.66 -9.93 11.97
C ARG A 200 8.96 -11.40 12.29
N LYS A 201 9.47 -11.69 13.49
CA LYS A 201 9.83 -13.06 13.90
C LYS A 201 8.61 -13.99 13.93
N GLN A 202 7.47 -13.49 14.38
CA GLN A 202 6.23 -14.26 14.36
C GLN A 202 5.81 -14.59 12.92
N TRP A 203 5.68 -13.58 12.07
CA TRP A 203 5.10 -13.76 10.73
C TRP A 203 6.06 -14.46 9.77
N VAL A 204 7.36 -14.18 9.89
CA VAL A 204 8.35 -14.70 8.95
C VAL A 204 8.91 -16.05 9.41
N ASP A 205 9.31 -16.18 10.68
CA ASP A 205 10.03 -17.37 11.14
C ASP A 205 9.07 -18.46 11.66
N ARG A 206 8.07 -18.07 12.46
CA ARG A 206 7.13 -19.01 13.10
C ARG A 206 6.00 -19.40 12.15
N GLU A 207 5.31 -18.42 11.57
CA GLU A 207 4.16 -18.65 10.69
C GLU A 207 4.52 -18.85 9.22
N LYS A 208 5.74 -18.47 8.81
CA LYS A 208 6.28 -18.66 7.45
C LYS A 208 5.33 -18.19 6.36
N LEU A 209 4.88 -16.93 6.47
CA LEU A 209 4.07 -16.32 5.41
C LEU A 209 4.79 -16.34 4.07
N VAL A 210 4.00 -16.35 2.98
CA VAL A 210 4.49 -16.61 1.62
C VAL A 210 5.19 -15.39 0.99
N TYR A 211 4.74 -14.16 1.29
CA TYR A 211 5.18 -12.91 0.68
C TYR A 211 5.22 -12.94 -0.86
N PRO A 212 4.07 -13.09 -1.55
CA PRO A 212 4.04 -13.22 -3.02
C PRO A 212 4.63 -12.01 -3.78
N LEU A 213 4.47 -10.79 -3.27
CA LEU A 213 4.98 -9.58 -3.93
C LEU A 213 6.52 -9.50 -3.92
N VAL A 214 7.16 -10.16 -2.95
CA VAL A 214 8.64 -10.22 -2.83
C VAL A 214 9.25 -11.15 -3.89
N GLN A 215 8.47 -12.01 -4.54
CA GLN A 215 8.99 -13.02 -5.47
C GLN A 215 9.67 -12.40 -6.69
N VAL A 216 9.10 -11.33 -7.26
CA VAL A 216 9.65 -10.65 -8.45
C VAL A 216 11.06 -10.10 -8.20
N PRO A 217 11.27 -9.19 -7.22
CA PRO A 217 12.59 -8.62 -6.98
C PRO A 217 13.58 -9.69 -6.53
N MET A 218 13.13 -10.71 -5.78
CA MET A 218 14.00 -11.79 -5.32
C MET A 218 14.53 -12.66 -6.47
N GLU A 219 13.70 -13.01 -7.45
CA GLU A 219 14.12 -13.78 -8.63
C GLU A 219 15.10 -12.98 -9.51
N MET A 220 14.92 -11.65 -9.61
CA MET A 220 15.84 -10.77 -10.34
C MET A 220 17.23 -10.68 -9.71
N ILE A 221 17.36 -10.90 -8.39
CA ILE A 221 18.64 -10.83 -7.68
C ILE A 221 19.22 -12.19 -7.30
N GLN A 222 18.63 -13.30 -7.76
CA GLN A 222 19.19 -14.61 -7.50
C GLN A 222 20.59 -14.73 -8.12
N ARG A 223 21.54 -15.17 -7.30
CA ARG A 223 22.93 -15.39 -7.70
C ARG A 223 23.18 -16.88 -7.89
N GLN A 224 23.59 -17.27 -9.09
CA GLN A 224 24.17 -18.60 -9.33
C GLN A 224 25.67 -18.57 -9.01
N ARG A 225 26.23 -19.70 -8.55
CA ARG A 225 27.63 -19.81 -8.09
C ARG A 225 28.60 -19.23 -9.14
N LYS A 226 29.37 -18.20 -8.76
CA LYS A 226 30.33 -17.44 -9.61
C LYS A 226 29.73 -16.70 -10.83
N GLY A 227 28.41 -16.59 -10.95
CA GLY A 227 27.72 -15.88 -12.04
C GLY A 227 27.35 -14.43 -11.74
N ILE A 228 26.90 -13.72 -12.78
CA ILE A 228 26.27 -12.39 -12.69
C ILE A 228 24.90 -12.55 -12.01
N ILE A 229 24.57 -11.62 -11.11
CA ILE A 229 23.28 -11.56 -10.42
C ILE A 229 22.15 -11.48 -11.47
N GLY A 230 21.09 -12.27 -11.29
CA GLY A 230 19.91 -12.25 -12.17
C GLY A 230 20.08 -12.94 -13.52
N LYS A 231 21.28 -13.44 -13.88
CA LYS A 231 21.54 -14.03 -15.20
C LYS A 231 20.48 -15.08 -15.60
N SER A 232 20.18 -16.01 -14.69
CA SER A 232 19.20 -17.09 -14.96
C SER A 232 17.80 -16.57 -15.29
N PHE A 233 17.41 -15.47 -14.67
CA PHE A 233 16.11 -14.83 -14.87
C PHE A 233 16.07 -14.12 -16.22
N PHE A 234 17.06 -13.23 -16.47
CA PHE A 234 17.13 -12.43 -17.71
C PHE A 234 17.51 -13.22 -18.96
N THR A 235 17.99 -14.47 -18.87
CA THR A 235 18.20 -15.33 -20.04
C THR A 235 17.03 -16.27 -20.32
N ASN A 236 15.98 -16.28 -19.49
CA ASN A 236 14.89 -17.22 -19.63
C ASN A 236 13.93 -16.81 -20.76
N LYS A 237 13.74 -17.68 -21.75
CA LYS A 237 12.86 -17.43 -22.91
C LYS A 237 11.39 -17.28 -22.53
N SER A 238 10.87 -18.07 -21.58
CA SER A 238 9.45 -18.00 -21.20
C SER A 238 9.10 -16.68 -20.50
N MET A 239 10.05 -16.13 -19.73
CA MET A 239 9.94 -14.80 -19.15
C MET A 239 9.82 -13.72 -20.23
N TRP A 240 10.70 -13.72 -21.23
CA TRP A 240 10.67 -12.73 -22.31
C TRP A 240 9.45 -12.84 -23.22
N VAL A 241 8.92 -14.05 -23.46
CA VAL A 241 7.68 -14.23 -24.22
C VAL A 241 6.49 -13.59 -23.48
N ALA A 242 6.36 -13.84 -22.17
CA ALA A 242 5.31 -13.21 -21.36
C ALA A 242 5.50 -11.69 -21.19
N PHE A 243 6.75 -11.26 -21.05
CA PHE A 243 7.12 -9.85 -21.04
C PHE A 243 6.68 -9.16 -22.32
N ALA A 244 7.05 -9.71 -23.49
CA ALA A 244 6.69 -9.15 -24.78
C ALA A 244 5.17 -9.10 -24.97
N PHE A 245 4.45 -10.17 -24.59
CA PHE A 245 2.98 -10.20 -24.64
C PHE A 245 2.36 -9.04 -23.85
N SER A 246 2.76 -8.87 -22.58
CA SER A 246 2.18 -7.83 -21.72
C SER A 246 2.62 -6.44 -22.16
N PHE A 247 3.87 -6.30 -22.59
CA PHE A 247 4.41 -5.03 -23.09
C PHE A 247 3.67 -4.56 -24.34
N MET A 248 3.45 -5.46 -25.30
CA MET A 248 2.72 -5.16 -26.53
C MET A 248 1.27 -4.80 -26.24
N LEU A 249 0.60 -5.56 -25.38
CA LEU A 249 -0.80 -5.31 -25.01
C LEU A 249 -1.01 -3.91 -24.42
N ILE A 250 -0.10 -3.44 -23.56
CA ILE A 250 -0.13 -2.07 -23.03
C ILE A 250 0.27 -1.05 -24.10
N SER A 251 1.26 -1.37 -24.93
CA SER A 251 1.76 -0.44 -25.95
C SER A 251 0.78 -0.17 -27.08
N ILE A 252 -0.13 -1.10 -27.38
CA ILE A 252 -1.23 -0.87 -28.32
C ILE A 252 -2.14 0.25 -27.80
N ASN A 253 -2.49 0.21 -26.51
CA ASN A 253 -3.29 1.27 -25.89
C ASN A 253 -2.51 2.59 -25.75
N GLY A 254 -1.19 2.51 -25.55
CA GLY A 254 -0.30 3.67 -25.62
C GLY A 254 -0.32 4.34 -26.99
N LEU A 255 -0.16 3.58 -28.07
CA LEU A 255 -0.24 4.11 -29.43
C LEU A 255 -1.62 4.70 -29.75
N HIS A 256 -2.69 4.07 -29.26
CA HIS A 256 -4.06 4.58 -29.41
C HIS A 256 -4.24 5.95 -28.75
N SER A 257 -3.60 6.23 -27.61
CA SER A 257 -3.73 7.54 -26.95
C SER A 257 -3.12 8.67 -27.78
N TYR A 258 -2.03 8.40 -28.50
CA TYR A 258 -1.40 9.36 -29.41
C TYR A 258 -2.15 9.53 -30.72
N SER A 259 -2.67 8.43 -31.27
CA SER A 259 -3.38 8.42 -32.54
C SER A 259 -4.59 7.51 -32.43
N PRO A 260 -5.81 8.08 -32.25
CA PRO A 260 -7.05 7.31 -32.13
C PRO A 260 -7.37 6.39 -33.32
N SER A 261 -6.66 6.53 -34.44
CA SER A 261 -6.74 5.64 -35.61
C SER A 261 -6.14 4.25 -35.36
N PHE A 262 -5.24 4.10 -34.38
CA PHE A 262 -4.80 2.77 -33.93
C PHE A 262 -5.92 2.11 -33.12
N PRO A 263 -6.11 0.79 -33.15
CA PRO A 263 -7.14 0.13 -32.35
C PRO A 263 -6.78 0.16 -30.85
N SER A 264 -7.79 0.29 -29.99
CA SER A 264 -7.66 0.04 -28.55
C SER A 264 -8.08 -1.38 -28.20
N ILE A 265 -7.44 -1.95 -27.18
CA ILE A 265 -7.83 -3.23 -26.59
C ILE A 265 -8.56 -2.94 -25.27
N GLU A 266 -9.89 -3.08 -25.31
CA GLU A 266 -10.71 -3.06 -24.10
C GLU A 266 -10.45 -4.32 -23.26
N ARG A 267 -10.15 -4.11 -21.98
CA ARG A 267 -9.83 -5.18 -21.02
C ARG A 267 -10.87 -5.33 -19.92
N ASP A 268 -11.90 -4.50 -19.99
CA ASP A 268 -12.94 -4.40 -18.98
C ASP A 268 -14.27 -4.81 -19.60
N PHE A 269 -14.90 -5.83 -19.01
CA PHE A 269 -16.25 -6.23 -19.33
C PHE A 269 -17.14 -6.07 -18.09
N ARG A 270 -18.33 -5.50 -18.27
CA ARG A 270 -19.28 -5.25 -17.18
C ARG A 270 -20.54 -6.05 -17.41
N LEU A 271 -20.89 -6.89 -16.44
CA LEU A 271 -22.10 -7.69 -16.47
C LEU A 271 -23.05 -7.22 -15.36
N PRO A 272 -24.10 -6.46 -15.69
CA PRO A 272 -25.10 -6.10 -14.70
C PRO A 272 -25.93 -7.32 -14.31
N ILE A 273 -26.28 -7.41 -13.02
CA ILE A 273 -27.02 -8.51 -12.39
C ILE A 273 -28.01 -7.94 -11.38
N PHE A 274 -28.96 -8.75 -10.91
CA PHE A 274 -29.99 -8.34 -9.95
C PHE A 274 -30.79 -7.10 -10.39
N ARG A 275 -31.39 -7.14 -11.59
CA ARG A 275 -32.17 -6.02 -12.17
C ARG A 275 -31.35 -4.72 -12.26
N ASP A 276 -30.10 -4.86 -12.74
CA ASP A 276 -29.13 -3.76 -12.92
C ASP A 276 -28.74 -3.01 -11.65
N THR A 277 -29.04 -3.57 -10.48
CA THR A 277 -28.69 -2.96 -9.18
C THR A 277 -27.25 -3.26 -8.75
N VAL A 278 -26.62 -4.29 -9.31
CA VAL A 278 -25.24 -4.69 -9.03
C VAL A 278 -24.53 -5.04 -10.33
N THR A 279 -23.23 -4.74 -10.44
CA THR A 279 -22.44 -5.04 -11.63
C THR A 279 -21.25 -5.93 -11.27
N LEU A 280 -21.06 -7.01 -12.02
CA LEU A 280 -19.83 -7.79 -12.02
C LEU A 280 -18.82 -7.14 -12.97
N TRP A 281 -17.63 -6.86 -12.45
CA TRP A 281 -16.54 -6.23 -13.19
C TRP A 281 -15.53 -7.30 -13.56
N PHE A 282 -15.32 -7.49 -14.85
CA PHE A 282 -14.31 -8.38 -15.39
C PHE A 282 -13.17 -7.55 -15.98
N SER A 283 -12.18 -7.21 -15.14
CA SER A 283 -10.97 -6.51 -15.56
C SER A 283 -9.81 -7.49 -15.73
N PHE A 284 -9.24 -7.54 -16.93
CA PHE A 284 -8.06 -8.35 -17.22
C PHE A 284 -6.77 -7.53 -17.12
N SER A 285 -5.90 -7.92 -16.18
CA SER A 285 -4.55 -7.37 -16.05
C SER A 285 -3.50 -8.49 -16.06
N PRO A 286 -2.55 -8.50 -17.02
CA PRO A 286 -1.46 -9.47 -17.05
C PRO A 286 -0.64 -9.53 -15.76
N SER A 287 -0.37 -8.37 -15.15
CA SER A 287 0.38 -8.29 -13.89
C SER A 287 -0.40 -8.87 -12.70
N TRP A 288 -1.69 -8.57 -12.56
CA TRP A 288 -2.51 -9.17 -11.50
C TRP A 288 -2.59 -10.69 -11.65
N LEU A 289 -2.77 -11.19 -12.89
CA LEU A 289 -2.69 -12.62 -13.18
C LEU A 289 -1.35 -13.22 -12.72
N GLY A 290 -0.25 -12.51 -12.97
CA GLY A 290 1.09 -12.88 -12.53
C GLY A 290 1.25 -12.93 -11.01
N PHE A 291 0.75 -11.93 -10.28
CA PHE A 291 0.82 -11.90 -8.81
C PHE A 291 0.00 -13.03 -8.18
N PHE A 292 -1.25 -13.23 -8.64
CA PHE A 292 -2.14 -14.26 -8.08
C PHE A 292 -1.66 -15.70 -8.37
N TYR A 293 -0.79 -15.91 -9.35
CA TYR A 293 -0.12 -17.20 -9.55
C TYR A 293 0.72 -17.64 -8.33
N PHE A 294 1.29 -16.69 -7.59
CA PHE A 294 2.10 -16.98 -6.39
C PHE A 294 1.27 -17.10 -5.12
N VAL A 295 -0.02 -16.74 -5.16
CA VAL A 295 -0.95 -16.80 -4.02
C VAL A 295 -1.49 -18.22 -3.82
N GLY A 296 -1.68 -18.66 -2.57
CA GLY A 296 -2.26 -19.97 -2.24
C GLY A 296 -3.62 -20.20 -2.91
N LEU A 297 -3.90 -21.45 -3.32
CA LEU A 297 -5.18 -21.78 -3.98
C LEU A 297 -6.38 -21.54 -3.06
N ASP A 298 -6.23 -21.80 -1.77
CA ASP A 298 -7.20 -21.54 -0.71
C ASP A 298 -7.51 -20.03 -0.62
N ILE A 299 -6.47 -19.20 -0.60
CA ILE A 299 -6.63 -17.74 -0.53
C ILE A 299 -7.29 -17.22 -1.80
N SER A 300 -6.76 -17.55 -2.99
CA SER A 300 -7.35 -17.09 -4.26
C SER A 300 -8.79 -17.55 -4.43
N ALA A 301 -9.13 -18.79 -4.03
CA ALA A 301 -10.51 -19.29 -4.03
C ALA A 301 -11.41 -18.42 -3.13
N SER A 302 -10.92 -18.13 -1.93
CA SER A 302 -11.67 -17.37 -0.93
C SER A 302 -11.97 -15.95 -1.40
N ILE A 303 -11.01 -15.28 -2.04
CA ILE A 303 -11.19 -13.91 -2.53
C ILE A 303 -12.38 -13.84 -3.50
N TRP A 304 -12.42 -14.70 -4.52
CA TRP A 304 -13.51 -14.62 -5.50
C TRP A 304 -14.82 -15.17 -4.95
N ILE A 305 -14.81 -16.24 -4.14
CA ILE A 305 -16.03 -16.80 -3.53
C ILE A 305 -16.69 -15.80 -2.59
N PHE A 306 -15.94 -15.25 -1.62
CA PHE A 306 -16.52 -14.29 -0.68
C PHE A 306 -16.92 -12.99 -1.37
N HIS A 307 -16.19 -12.54 -2.40
CA HIS A 307 -16.61 -11.37 -3.18
C HIS A 307 -17.95 -11.62 -3.87
N THR A 308 -18.13 -12.78 -4.52
CA THR A 308 -19.40 -13.17 -5.14
C THR A 308 -20.53 -13.23 -4.11
N LEU A 309 -20.29 -13.80 -2.92
CA LEU A 309 -21.27 -13.81 -1.83
C LEU A 309 -21.65 -12.40 -1.38
N THR A 310 -20.68 -11.49 -1.27
CA THR A 310 -20.94 -10.08 -0.95
C THR A 310 -21.75 -9.39 -2.05
N LEU A 311 -21.49 -9.67 -3.33
CA LEU A 311 -22.30 -9.13 -4.44
C LEU A 311 -23.74 -9.68 -4.43
N ILE A 312 -23.92 -10.96 -4.11
CA ILE A 312 -25.25 -11.57 -3.94
C ILE A 312 -26.00 -10.89 -2.79
N GLN A 313 -25.35 -10.70 -1.64
CA GLN A 313 -25.94 -9.99 -0.50
C GLN A 313 -26.36 -8.57 -0.86
N LYS A 314 -25.51 -7.82 -1.58
CA LYS A 314 -25.84 -6.47 -2.08
C LYS A 314 -27.04 -6.49 -3.03
N GLY A 315 -27.06 -7.44 -3.97
CA GLY A 315 -28.16 -7.60 -4.91
C GLY A 315 -29.49 -7.87 -4.20
N ILE A 316 -29.47 -8.71 -3.16
CA ILE A 316 -30.65 -8.97 -2.33
C ILE A 316 -31.09 -7.69 -1.59
N PHE A 317 -30.16 -6.97 -0.96
CA PHE A 317 -30.50 -5.72 -0.26
C PHE A 317 -31.12 -4.69 -1.19
N ASN A 318 -30.55 -4.51 -2.38
CA ASN A 318 -31.05 -3.55 -3.38
C ASN A 318 -32.44 -3.94 -3.91
N VAL A 319 -32.69 -5.23 -4.14
CA VAL A 319 -34.01 -5.71 -4.64
C VAL A 319 -35.09 -5.65 -3.56
N VAL A 320 -34.75 -5.90 -2.29
CA VAL A 320 -35.69 -5.87 -1.16
C VAL A 320 -35.92 -4.43 -0.65
N GLY A 321 -35.01 -3.49 -0.95
CA GLY A 321 -35.09 -2.10 -0.49
C GLY A 321 -34.44 -1.87 0.89
N ILE A 322 -33.51 -2.73 1.30
CA ILE A 322 -32.73 -2.55 2.53
C ILE A 322 -31.61 -1.55 2.24
N GLN A 323 -31.82 -0.30 2.61
CA GLN A 323 -30.84 0.78 2.43
C GLN A 323 -30.51 1.44 3.77
N SER A 324 -29.35 2.09 3.86
CA SER A 324 -28.98 2.90 5.04
C SER A 324 -29.12 4.37 4.70
N THR A 325 -29.58 5.15 5.68
CA THR A 325 -29.60 6.62 5.64
C THR A 325 -28.23 7.22 6.00
N GLU A 326 -27.23 6.39 6.28
CA GLU A 326 -25.91 6.85 6.66
C GLU A 326 -25.15 7.51 5.53
N ARG A 327 -24.65 8.72 5.80
CA ARG A 327 -23.58 9.31 5.01
C ARG A 327 -22.26 8.65 5.40
N ILE A 328 -21.89 7.60 4.68
CA ILE A 328 -20.54 7.03 4.73
C ILE A 328 -19.55 7.89 3.96
N ASP A 329 -18.25 7.64 4.16
CA ASP A 329 -17.23 8.33 3.38
C ASP A 329 -17.34 8.08 1.87
N HIS A 330 -16.72 8.97 1.09
CA HIS A 330 -16.73 8.94 -0.36
C HIS A 330 -16.09 7.68 -0.99
N TYR A 331 -15.42 6.83 -0.21
CA TYR A 331 -14.72 5.64 -0.71
C TYR A 331 -15.48 4.34 -0.45
N ALA A 332 -16.33 4.33 0.58
CA ALA A 332 -17.29 3.27 0.84
C ALA A 332 -18.53 3.45 -0.05
N ARG A 333 -18.91 2.41 -0.82
CA ARG A 333 -20.09 2.47 -1.71
C ARG A 333 -21.36 1.92 -1.08
N ASP A 334 -21.21 0.99 -0.14
CA ASP A 334 -22.32 0.20 0.41
C ASP A 334 -22.21 0.11 1.94
N THR A 335 -23.01 0.90 2.65
CA THR A 335 -22.90 1.11 4.11
C THR A 335 -22.81 -0.18 4.91
N TYR A 336 -23.79 -1.07 4.76
CA TYR A 336 -23.90 -2.27 5.58
C TYR A 336 -22.77 -3.27 5.36
N THR A 337 -22.40 -3.53 4.10
CA THR A 337 -21.26 -4.42 3.80
C THR A 337 -19.93 -3.82 4.22
N SER A 338 -19.83 -2.49 4.22
CA SER A 338 -18.62 -1.80 4.65
C SER A 338 -18.41 -1.97 6.16
N HIS A 339 -19.46 -1.73 6.97
CA HIS A 339 -19.40 -1.99 8.43
C HIS A 339 -19.16 -3.47 8.76
N GLN A 340 -19.76 -4.40 8.01
CA GLN A 340 -19.42 -5.83 8.11
C GLN A 340 -17.93 -6.09 7.87
N GLY A 341 -17.35 -5.49 6.83
CA GLY A 341 -15.92 -5.59 6.55
C GLY A 341 -15.06 -5.05 7.69
N MET A 342 -15.44 -3.92 8.30
CA MET A 342 -14.72 -3.37 9.46
C MET A 342 -14.78 -4.30 10.67
N GLY A 343 -15.95 -4.89 10.94
CA GLY A 343 -16.13 -5.84 12.04
C GLY A 343 -15.32 -7.12 11.85
N ALA A 344 -15.28 -7.61 10.61
CA ALA A 344 -14.42 -8.72 10.21
C ALA A 344 -12.93 -8.38 10.44
N MET A 345 -12.47 -7.18 10.09
CA MET A 345 -11.10 -6.73 10.34
C MET A 345 -10.77 -6.67 11.84
N ILE A 346 -11.67 -6.11 12.67
CA ILE A 346 -11.48 -6.02 14.12
C ILE A 346 -11.27 -7.41 14.72
N VAL A 347 -12.21 -8.33 14.48
CA VAL A 347 -12.15 -9.68 15.03
C VAL A 347 -10.92 -10.44 14.52
N PHE A 348 -10.59 -10.30 13.24
CA PHE A 348 -9.40 -10.92 12.66
C PHE A 348 -8.11 -10.46 13.37
N VAL A 349 -7.94 -9.16 13.58
CA VAL A 349 -6.76 -8.61 14.24
C VAL A 349 -6.71 -9.04 15.71
N LEU A 350 -7.83 -9.01 16.42
CA LEU A 350 -7.88 -9.45 17.82
C LEU A 350 -7.48 -10.93 17.96
N ILE A 351 -7.99 -11.82 17.10
CA ILE A 351 -7.64 -13.24 17.12
C ILE A 351 -6.18 -13.46 16.69
N MET A 352 -5.67 -12.71 15.71
CA MET A 352 -4.27 -12.77 15.27
C MET A 352 -3.30 -12.34 16.38
N LEU A 353 -3.59 -11.23 17.06
CA LEU A 353 -2.80 -10.77 18.21
C LEU A 353 -2.89 -11.75 19.39
N TRP A 354 -4.08 -12.31 19.63
CA TRP A 354 -4.28 -13.36 20.63
C TRP A 354 -3.44 -14.62 20.33
N GLY A 355 -3.35 -15.04 19.06
CA GLY A 355 -2.49 -16.14 18.63
C GLY A 355 -1.00 -15.83 18.77
N THR A 356 -0.62 -14.55 18.73
CA THR A 356 0.77 -14.06 18.85
C THR A 356 1.16 -13.70 20.30
N ARG A 357 0.25 -13.84 21.26
CA ARG A 357 0.42 -13.32 22.65
C ARG A 357 1.68 -13.79 23.36
N GLU A 358 2.12 -15.02 23.12
CA GLU A 358 3.35 -15.57 23.73
C GLU A 358 4.59 -14.83 23.22
N HIS A 359 4.69 -14.63 21.89
CA HIS A 359 5.76 -13.83 21.28
C HIS A 359 5.73 -12.38 21.77
N LEU A 360 4.55 -11.75 21.84
CA LEU A 360 4.44 -10.38 22.35
C LEU A 360 4.85 -10.28 23.82
N GLY A 361 4.48 -11.28 24.64
CA GLY A 361 4.91 -11.40 26.03
C GLY A 361 6.42 -11.53 26.16
N ASP A 362 7.08 -12.32 25.31
CA ASP A 362 8.54 -12.46 25.24
C ASP A 362 9.21 -11.11 24.91
N VAL A 363 8.75 -10.45 23.85
CA VAL A 363 9.28 -9.14 23.41
C VAL A 363 9.15 -8.10 24.52
N PHE A 364 7.98 -8.04 25.18
CA PHE A 364 7.76 -7.08 26.26
C PHE A 364 8.63 -7.37 27.48
N ARG A 365 8.75 -8.65 27.91
CA ARG A 365 9.63 -9.06 29.00
C ARG A 365 11.10 -8.73 28.72
N LYS A 366 11.57 -8.92 27.47
CA LYS A 366 12.92 -8.51 27.05
C LYS A 366 13.07 -7.00 27.10
N ALA A 367 12.08 -6.24 26.63
CA ALA A 367 12.13 -4.77 26.59
C ALA A 367 12.29 -4.14 27.99
N ILE A 368 11.63 -4.70 29.01
CA ILE A 368 11.74 -4.27 30.41
C ILE A 368 12.92 -4.91 31.17
N GLY A 369 13.77 -5.70 30.49
CA GLY A 369 14.97 -6.31 31.07
C GLY A 369 14.73 -7.57 31.93
N ARG A 370 13.53 -8.16 31.89
CA ARG A 370 13.17 -9.35 32.69
C ARG A 370 13.43 -10.70 32.00
N ALA A 371 13.86 -10.69 30.75
CA ALA A 371 14.13 -11.90 29.96
C ALA A 371 15.40 -11.73 29.11
N PRO A 372 16.60 -11.58 29.72
CA PRO A 372 17.86 -11.37 28.99
C PRO A 372 18.21 -12.51 28.04
N GLU A 373 17.67 -13.72 28.25
CA GLU A 373 17.87 -14.92 27.44
C GLU A 373 17.27 -14.87 26.03
N ILE A 374 16.29 -13.98 25.77
CA ILE A 374 15.69 -13.86 24.45
C ILE A 374 16.68 -13.18 23.49
N ASP A 375 17.11 -13.87 22.44
CA ASP A 375 18.02 -13.32 21.43
C ASP A 375 17.27 -12.46 20.39
N ASP A 376 17.67 -11.18 20.32
CA ASP A 376 17.23 -10.16 19.37
C ASP A 376 18.37 -9.63 18.47
N SER A 377 19.52 -10.31 18.43
CA SER A 377 20.69 -9.88 17.66
C SER A 377 20.46 -9.84 16.13
N GLY A 378 19.57 -10.69 15.63
CA GLY A 378 19.19 -10.77 14.22
C GLY A 378 18.13 -9.76 13.76
N GLU A 379 17.57 -8.98 14.69
CA GLU A 379 16.56 -7.96 14.42
C GLU A 379 17.18 -6.62 13.99
N VAL A 380 16.38 -5.78 13.34
CA VAL A 380 16.84 -4.46 12.86
C VAL A 380 17.21 -3.53 14.02
N VAL A 381 16.44 -3.57 15.10
CA VAL A 381 16.75 -2.90 16.36
C VAL A 381 16.43 -3.84 17.52
N SER A 382 17.00 -3.58 18.70
CA SER A 382 16.68 -4.37 19.89
C SER A 382 15.18 -4.30 20.22
N TYR A 383 14.64 -5.33 20.85
CA TYR A 383 13.22 -5.34 21.26
C TYR A 383 12.89 -4.19 22.22
N ARG A 384 13.85 -3.78 23.07
CA ARG A 384 13.70 -2.59 23.92
C ARG A 384 13.50 -1.31 23.10
N GLN A 385 14.32 -1.10 22.08
CA GLN A 385 14.19 0.06 21.19
C GLN A 385 12.90 -0.01 20.36
N ALA A 386 12.51 -1.20 19.89
CA ALA A 386 11.28 -1.37 19.11
C ALA A 386 10.03 -1.03 19.94
N VAL A 387 9.96 -1.50 21.19
CA VAL A 387 8.83 -1.23 22.09
C VAL A 387 8.76 0.25 22.49
N LEU A 388 9.89 0.85 22.89
CA LEU A 388 9.95 2.28 23.22
C LEU A 388 9.64 3.15 22.00
N GLY A 389 10.15 2.77 20.82
CA GLY A 389 9.86 3.42 19.56
C GLY A 389 8.39 3.34 19.19
N LEU A 390 7.75 2.18 19.36
CA LEU A 390 6.32 1.99 19.11
C LEU A 390 5.47 2.88 20.02
N PHE A 391 5.67 2.82 21.34
CA PHE A 391 4.86 3.61 22.27
C PHE A 391 5.14 5.12 22.16
N GLY A 392 6.40 5.52 21.96
CA GLY A 392 6.76 6.92 21.75
C GLY A 392 6.14 7.49 20.47
N SER A 393 6.18 6.73 19.36
CA SER A 393 5.57 7.16 18.10
C SER A 393 4.03 7.14 18.15
N LEU A 394 3.41 6.16 18.82
CA LEU A 394 1.96 6.13 19.06
C LEU A 394 1.50 7.33 19.89
N PHE A 395 2.26 7.69 20.93
CA PHE A 395 1.98 8.87 21.74
C PHE A 395 2.04 10.14 20.90
N LEU A 396 3.10 10.36 20.12
CA LEU A 396 3.23 11.53 19.25
C LEU A 396 2.11 11.60 18.21
N PHE A 397 1.77 10.47 17.59
CA PHE A 397 0.68 10.38 16.63
C PHE A 397 -0.68 10.74 17.26
N GLY A 398 -1.00 10.15 18.42
CA GLY A 398 -2.23 10.43 19.14
C GLY A 398 -2.29 11.86 19.68
N PHE A 399 -1.16 12.38 20.18
CA PHE A 399 -1.04 13.75 20.63
C PHE A 399 -1.29 14.75 19.48
N GLY A 400 -0.76 14.47 18.28
CA GLY A 400 -1.06 15.28 17.08
C GLY A 400 -2.55 15.32 16.77
N LEU A 401 -3.23 14.16 16.70
CA LEU A 401 -4.68 14.10 16.47
C LEU A 401 -5.45 14.91 17.52
N TRP A 402 -5.09 14.78 18.79
CA TRP A 402 -5.74 15.50 19.88
C TRP A 402 -5.56 17.02 19.76
N VAL A 403 -4.33 17.48 19.52
CA VAL A 403 -4.02 18.91 19.36
C VAL A 403 -4.64 19.51 18.09
N SER A 404 -4.88 18.71 17.04
CA SER A 404 -5.63 19.17 15.86
C SER A 404 -7.12 19.42 16.09
N GLY A 405 -7.66 19.03 17.26
CA GLY A 405 -9.05 19.28 17.65
C GLY A 405 -9.90 18.02 17.83
N LEU A 406 -9.34 16.82 17.67
CA LEU A 406 -10.07 15.58 17.88
C LEU A 406 -10.18 15.27 19.40
N PRO A 407 -11.38 15.06 19.96
CA PRO A 407 -11.51 14.77 21.38
C PRO A 407 -10.89 13.42 21.75
N LEU A 408 -10.53 13.23 23.02
CA LEU A 408 -9.78 12.07 23.48
C LEU A 408 -10.41 10.72 23.06
N LEU A 409 -11.73 10.58 23.19
CA LEU A 409 -12.43 9.37 22.74
C LEU A 409 -12.28 9.15 21.23
N GLY A 410 -12.47 10.21 20.43
CA GLY A 410 -12.28 10.16 18.98
C GLY A 410 -10.85 9.77 18.60
N THR A 411 -9.85 10.31 19.30
CA THR A 411 -8.43 9.98 19.12
C THR A 411 -8.14 8.51 19.41
N LEU A 412 -8.63 7.97 20.53
CA LEU A 412 -8.44 6.56 20.86
C LEU A 412 -9.13 5.64 19.86
N MET A 413 -10.37 5.96 19.45
CA MET A 413 -11.09 5.22 18.42
C MET A 413 -10.37 5.26 17.08
N PHE A 414 -9.83 6.42 16.68
CA PHE A 414 -9.09 6.58 15.44
C PHE A 414 -7.81 5.72 15.43
N ILE A 415 -7.01 5.78 16.50
CA ILE A 415 -5.78 4.98 16.61
C ILE A 415 -6.13 3.49 16.56
N PHE A 416 -7.16 3.08 17.27
CA PHE A 416 -7.62 1.69 17.27
C PHE A 416 -8.02 1.24 15.85
N SER A 417 -8.90 1.97 15.17
CA SER A 417 -9.35 1.61 13.83
C SER A 417 -8.22 1.65 12.80
N ALA A 418 -7.33 2.64 12.91
CA ALA A 418 -6.18 2.76 12.03
C ALA A 418 -5.25 1.56 12.19
N MET A 419 -4.94 1.15 13.43
CA MET A 419 -4.10 -0.03 13.67
C MET A 419 -4.75 -1.33 13.22
N VAL A 420 -6.07 -1.48 13.40
CA VAL A 420 -6.82 -2.62 12.87
C VAL A 420 -6.73 -2.66 11.34
N ILE A 421 -6.95 -1.53 10.66
CA ILE A 421 -6.86 -1.44 9.21
C ILE A 421 -5.43 -1.74 8.73
N PHE A 422 -4.41 -1.10 9.30
CA PHE A 422 -3.03 -1.32 8.86
C PHE A 422 -2.57 -2.75 9.10
N LEU A 423 -2.85 -3.36 10.27
CA LEU A 423 -2.46 -4.75 10.55
C LEU A 423 -3.20 -5.75 9.65
N SER A 424 -4.52 -5.59 9.48
CA SER A 424 -5.32 -6.50 8.65
C SER A 424 -4.91 -6.42 7.18
N LEU A 425 -4.80 -5.22 6.60
CA LEU A 425 -4.38 -5.04 5.21
C LEU A 425 -2.93 -5.50 4.99
N THR A 426 -2.00 -5.20 5.92
CA THR A 426 -0.63 -5.71 5.85
C THR A 426 -0.63 -7.22 5.76
N ARG A 427 -1.44 -7.88 6.60
CA ARG A 427 -1.53 -9.33 6.61
C ARG A 427 -2.04 -9.89 5.30
N VAL A 428 -3.08 -9.30 4.71
CA VAL A 428 -3.60 -9.70 3.40
C VAL A 428 -2.54 -9.49 2.30
N VAL A 429 -1.75 -8.41 2.35
CA VAL A 429 -0.66 -8.18 1.38
C VAL A 429 0.46 -9.23 1.53
N THR A 430 0.91 -9.49 2.76
CA THR A 430 2.05 -10.38 3.02
C THR A 430 1.71 -11.86 2.86
N GLU A 431 0.51 -12.28 3.24
CA GLU A 431 0.08 -13.68 3.15
C GLU A 431 -0.67 -13.94 1.84
N GLY A 432 -1.62 -13.06 1.50
CA GLY A 432 -2.50 -13.21 0.35
C GLY A 432 -2.00 -12.60 -0.95
N GLY A 433 -0.88 -11.86 -0.96
CA GLY A 433 -0.25 -11.34 -2.17
C GLY A 433 -1.13 -10.44 -3.02
N VAL A 434 -2.16 -9.84 -2.41
CA VAL A 434 -3.13 -9.00 -3.11
C VAL A 434 -2.45 -7.68 -3.47
N PRO A 435 -2.27 -7.37 -4.77
CA PRO A 435 -1.45 -6.23 -5.20
C PRO A 435 -2.14 -4.88 -4.98
N ALA A 436 -3.48 -4.86 -4.97
CA ALA A 436 -4.28 -3.65 -4.81
C ALA A 436 -5.53 -3.93 -3.97
N MET A 437 -5.72 -3.16 -2.90
CA MET A 437 -6.93 -3.20 -2.07
C MET A 437 -7.17 -1.84 -1.41
N ARG A 438 -8.32 -1.70 -0.77
CA ARG A 438 -8.65 -0.60 0.14
C ARG A 438 -9.27 -1.17 1.42
N PRO A 439 -9.32 -0.39 2.52
CA PRO A 439 -10.20 -0.73 3.62
C PRO A 439 -11.68 -0.60 3.21
N PRO A 440 -12.59 -1.37 3.82
CA PRO A 440 -14.03 -1.24 3.59
C PRO A 440 -14.60 0.06 4.18
N VAL A 441 -14.05 0.51 5.31
CA VAL A 441 -14.43 1.75 6.02
C VAL A 441 -13.15 2.46 6.45
N MET A 442 -13.12 3.79 6.36
CA MET A 442 -11.98 4.57 6.86
C MET A 442 -12.06 4.80 8.37
N SER A 443 -10.93 5.13 9.00
CA SER A 443 -10.90 5.44 10.44
C SER A 443 -11.79 6.63 10.81
N SER A 444 -11.85 7.67 9.96
CA SER A 444 -12.74 8.82 10.19
C SER A 444 -14.21 8.40 10.22
N THR A 445 -14.64 7.57 9.27
CA THR A 445 -16.00 7.03 9.23
C THR A 445 -16.27 6.14 10.42
N PHE A 446 -15.36 5.23 10.79
CA PHE A 446 -15.52 4.41 12.00
C PHE A 446 -15.71 5.26 13.26
N VAL A 447 -14.93 6.34 13.40
CA VAL A 447 -15.05 7.28 14.52
C VAL A 447 -16.39 8.02 14.50
N ILE A 448 -16.84 8.50 13.34
CA ILE A 448 -18.12 9.21 13.19
C ILE A 448 -19.31 8.27 13.43
N SER A 449 -19.35 7.12 12.76
CA SER A 449 -20.44 6.14 12.88
C SER A 449 -20.49 5.52 14.28
N GLY A 450 -19.32 5.20 14.84
CA GLY A 450 -19.20 4.52 16.13
C GLY A 450 -19.38 5.44 17.34
N GLY A 451 -18.87 6.67 17.26
CA GLY A 451 -18.87 7.65 18.37
C GLY A 451 -19.99 8.69 18.29
N GLY A 452 -20.52 8.97 17.09
CA GLY A 452 -21.51 10.01 16.85
C GLY A 452 -20.89 11.40 16.66
N THR A 453 -21.56 12.26 15.90
CA THR A 453 -21.10 13.65 15.68
C THR A 453 -21.22 14.50 16.94
N GLN A 454 -22.12 14.15 17.87
CA GLN A 454 -22.32 14.85 19.14
C GLN A 454 -21.07 14.84 20.02
N VAL A 455 -20.36 13.72 20.10
CA VAL A 455 -19.15 13.60 20.95
C VAL A 455 -17.93 14.22 20.27
N LEU A 456 -17.91 14.27 18.93
CA LEU A 456 -16.81 14.82 18.17
C LEU A 456 -16.81 16.36 18.15
N GLY A 457 -17.99 16.96 18.06
CA GLY A 457 -18.14 18.40 17.88
C GLY A 457 -17.57 18.91 16.55
N ALA A 458 -17.72 20.21 16.29
CA ALA A 458 -17.28 20.81 15.01
C ALA A 458 -15.76 20.72 14.82
N SER A 459 -14.96 21.07 15.83
CA SER A 459 -13.50 20.95 15.78
C SER A 459 -13.01 19.52 15.53
N GLY A 460 -13.67 18.52 16.11
CA GLY A 460 -13.34 17.11 15.87
C GLY A 460 -13.67 16.68 14.44
N LEU A 461 -14.80 17.15 13.88
CA LEU A 461 -15.15 16.90 12.47
C LEU A 461 -14.17 17.59 11.52
N VAL A 462 -13.73 18.83 11.80
CA VAL A 462 -12.69 19.51 11.01
C VAL A 462 -11.35 18.75 11.06
N ALA A 463 -10.94 18.26 12.23
CA ALA A 463 -9.74 17.43 12.38
C ALA A 463 -9.85 16.12 11.56
N LEU A 464 -11.02 15.46 11.57
CA LEU A 464 -11.27 14.29 10.72
C LEU A 464 -11.33 14.65 9.24
N GLY A 465 -11.78 15.85 8.88
CA GLY A 465 -11.70 16.38 7.52
C GLY A 465 -10.27 16.35 7.00
N PHE A 466 -9.30 16.86 7.76
CA PHE A 466 -7.88 16.79 7.38
C PHE A 466 -7.29 15.38 7.37
N SER A 467 -7.93 14.41 8.04
CA SER A 467 -7.51 13.01 7.94
C SER A 467 -7.61 12.44 6.52
N TYR A 468 -8.43 13.05 5.66
CA TYR A 468 -8.50 12.66 4.26
C TYR A 468 -7.17 12.84 3.52
N GLY A 469 -6.28 13.73 3.95
CA GLY A 469 -5.03 14.03 3.25
C GLY A 469 -4.00 12.91 3.32
N TRP A 470 -4.11 12.03 4.31
CA TRP A 470 -3.10 11.02 4.64
C TRP A 470 -3.69 9.66 5.00
N HIS A 471 -5.00 9.57 5.27
CA HIS A 471 -5.69 8.35 5.68
C HIS A 471 -6.84 7.94 4.74
N SER A 472 -7.26 8.79 3.79
CA SER A 472 -8.47 8.47 3.01
C SER A 472 -8.30 7.37 1.96
N GLU A 473 -7.12 7.27 1.36
CA GLU A 473 -6.89 6.38 0.24
C GLU A 473 -5.74 5.40 0.51
N ILE A 474 -5.95 4.53 1.49
CA ILE A 474 -5.01 3.49 1.92
C ILE A 474 -4.90 2.40 0.83
N ARG A 475 -4.02 2.63 -0.15
CA ARG A 475 -3.68 1.68 -1.24
C ARG A 475 -2.19 1.30 -1.28
N SER A 476 -1.36 2.07 -0.58
CA SER A 476 0.05 1.82 -0.30
C SER A 476 0.35 2.48 1.04
N PHE A 477 1.11 1.83 1.91
CA PHE A 477 1.52 2.40 3.20
C PHE A 477 2.76 1.68 3.75
N VAL A 478 3.47 2.38 4.64
CA VAL A 478 4.81 1.98 5.10
C VAL A 478 4.81 0.61 5.79
N MET A 479 3.78 0.26 6.57
CA MET A 479 3.71 -1.04 7.26
C MET A 479 3.82 -2.23 6.29
N ALA A 480 3.08 -2.24 5.17
CA ALA A 480 3.14 -3.31 4.17
C ALA A 480 4.48 -3.34 3.44
N SER A 481 5.02 -2.19 3.04
CA SER A 481 6.33 -2.09 2.39
C SER A 481 7.46 -2.55 3.32
N VAL A 482 7.43 -2.15 4.60
CA VAL A 482 8.41 -2.61 5.60
C VAL A 482 8.25 -4.10 5.86
N ALA A 483 7.04 -4.66 5.94
CA ALA A 483 6.85 -6.09 6.13
C ALA A 483 7.48 -6.92 5.00
N ASN A 484 7.21 -6.54 3.74
CA ASN A 484 7.84 -7.15 2.57
C ASN A 484 9.36 -6.96 2.57
N GLY A 485 9.84 -5.76 2.94
CA GLY A 485 11.27 -5.48 3.02
C GLY A 485 12.00 -6.26 4.11
N LEU A 486 11.39 -6.43 5.27
CA LEU A 486 11.91 -7.25 6.36
C LEU A 486 12.02 -8.71 5.96
N LYS A 487 11.08 -9.25 5.16
CA LYS A 487 11.21 -10.58 4.57
C LYS A 487 12.42 -10.69 3.64
N MET A 488 12.68 -9.67 2.81
CA MET A 488 13.88 -9.66 1.95
C MET A 488 15.19 -9.53 2.73
N SER A 489 15.15 -8.89 3.89
CA SER A 489 16.33 -8.67 4.75
C SER A 489 16.90 -9.96 5.36
N GLU A 490 16.22 -11.11 5.24
CA GLU A 490 16.71 -12.39 5.77
C GLU A 490 18.00 -12.86 5.11
N ILE A 491 18.20 -12.50 3.84
CA ILE A 491 19.39 -12.88 3.07
C ILE A 491 20.59 -11.99 3.44
N ILE A 492 20.34 -10.87 4.11
CA ILE A 492 21.40 -9.98 4.60
C ILE A 492 22.04 -10.64 5.83
N GLY A 493 23.27 -11.10 5.66
CA GLY A 493 24.12 -11.51 6.79
C GLY A 493 24.64 -10.32 7.59
N GLY A 494 25.07 -10.59 8.82
CA GLY A 494 25.60 -9.58 9.74
C GLY A 494 24.55 -8.61 10.28
N SER A 495 24.99 -7.40 10.64
CA SER A 495 24.14 -6.41 11.31
C SER A 495 23.16 -5.71 10.36
N LYS A 496 21.87 -5.79 10.69
CA LYS A 496 20.76 -5.14 9.96
C LYS A 496 20.43 -3.74 10.53
N ARG A 497 21.19 -3.25 11.51
CA ARG A 497 20.89 -2.00 12.24
C ARG A 497 20.81 -0.75 11.39
N ARG A 498 21.48 -0.71 10.23
CA ARG A 498 21.40 0.42 9.31
C ARG A 498 20.09 0.45 8.52
N LEU A 499 19.30 -0.63 8.52
CA LEU A 499 18.05 -0.71 7.76
C LEU A 499 16.99 0.26 8.29
N ILE A 500 16.93 0.49 9.60
CA ILE A 500 16.00 1.50 10.17
C ILE A 500 16.30 2.90 9.63
N TRP A 501 17.58 3.26 9.55
CA TRP A 501 18.01 4.54 8.98
C TRP A 501 17.75 4.60 7.48
N ALA A 502 17.94 3.50 6.74
CA ALA A 502 17.58 3.44 5.34
C ALA A 502 16.08 3.70 5.11
N VAL A 503 15.20 3.13 5.94
CA VAL A 503 13.75 3.39 5.90
C VAL A 503 13.42 4.84 6.24
N ILE A 504 14.00 5.39 7.32
CA ILE A 504 13.77 6.80 7.72
C ILE A 504 14.26 7.76 6.64
N ILE A 505 15.47 7.55 6.11
CA ILE A 505 16.04 8.37 5.03
C ILE A 505 15.13 8.30 3.80
N ALA A 506 14.67 7.11 3.41
CA ALA A 506 13.76 6.95 2.27
C ALA A 506 12.48 7.78 2.45
N ILE A 507 11.86 7.77 3.64
CA ILE A 507 10.67 8.58 3.91
C ILE A 507 10.98 10.09 3.80
N VAL A 508 12.07 10.55 4.44
CA VAL A 508 12.43 11.98 4.47
C VAL A 508 12.74 12.51 3.07
N VAL A 509 13.58 11.81 2.29
CA VAL A 509 13.91 12.27 0.93
C VAL A 509 12.71 12.20 -0.02
N SER A 510 11.80 11.26 0.21
CA SER A 510 10.53 11.15 -0.53
C SER A 510 9.64 12.36 -0.28
N LEU A 511 9.49 12.75 1.00
CA LEU A 511 8.75 13.95 1.37
C LEU A 511 9.37 15.19 0.69
N ILE A 512 10.68 15.39 0.81
CA ILE A 512 11.36 16.55 0.21
C ILE A 512 11.12 16.61 -1.31
N GLY A 513 11.36 15.52 -2.03
CA GLY A 513 11.22 15.48 -3.49
C GLY A 513 9.78 15.68 -3.94
N SER A 514 8.83 15.05 -3.24
CA SER A 514 7.42 15.16 -3.57
C SER A 514 6.86 16.56 -3.28
N THR A 515 7.15 17.11 -2.10
CA THR A 515 6.71 18.45 -1.68
C THR A 515 7.23 19.55 -2.58
N TYR A 516 8.53 19.52 -2.88
CA TYR A 516 9.13 20.49 -3.81
C TYR A 516 8.40 20.48 -5.14
N MET A 517 8.13 19.27 -5.68
CA MET A 517 7.52 19.16 -6.99
C MET A 517 6.05 19.58 -7.00
N VAL A 518 5.27 19.25 -5.97
CA VAL A 518 3.86 19.71 -5.87
C VAL A 518 3.81 21.24 -5.76
N LEU A 519 4.58 21.84 -4.85
CA LEU A 519 4.58 23.30 -4.65
C LEU A 519 5.08 24.02 -5.91
N TYR A 520 6.16 23.53 -6.53
CA TYR A 520 6.68 24.09 -7.78
C TYR A 520 5.63 24.05 -8.89
N LEU A 521 4.97 22.91 -9.11
CA LEU A 521 3.96 22.81 -10.17
C LEU A 521 2.73 23.67 -9.87
N ALA A 522 2.22 23.64 -8.65
CA ALA A 522 1.03 24.39 -8.25
C ALA A 522 1.23 25.90 -8.39
N TYR A 523 2.32 26.44 -7.84
CA TYR A 523 2.61 27.87 -7.93
C TYR A 523 3.05 28.32 -9.33
N LYS A 524 3.66 27.44 -10.14
CA LYS A 524 4.11 27.84 -11.49
C LYS A 524 3.01 27.77 -12.55
N TYR A 525 2.20 26.71 -12.52
CA TYR A 525 1.20 26.43 -13.56
C TYR A 525 -0.23 26.69 -13.09
N GLY A 526 -0.44 26.94 -11.79
CA GLY A 526 -1.75 26.99 -11.15
C GLY A 526 -2.30 25.60 -10.90
N GLY A 527 -2.59 25.28 -9.64
CA GLY A 527 -3.18 24.01 -9.23
C GLY A 527 -4.44 23.59 -10.03
N ILE A 528 -5.26 24.54 -10.45
CA ILE A 528 -6.48 24.27 -11.25
C ILE A 528 -6.15 23.64 -12.61
N ASN A 529 -4.98 23.97 -13.18
CA ASN A 529 -4.54 23.44 -14.47
C ASN A 529 -3.87 22.06 -14.33
N LEU A 530 -3.55 21.62 -13.11
CA LEU A 530 -2.97 20.31 -12.85
C LEU A 530 -4.07 19.23 -12.80
N ASN A 531 -3.72 18.03 -12.33
CA ASN A 531 -4.65 16.92 -12.24
C ASN A 531 -5.87 17.25 -11.37
N PRO A 532 -7.10 17.23 -11.94
CA PRO A 532 -8.33 17.66 -11.25
C PRO A 532 -8.73 16.74 -10.10
N LEU A 533 -8.22 15.50 -10.07
CA LEU A 533 -8.44 14.58 -8.97
C LEU A 533 -7.89 15.12 -7.64
N PHE A 534 -6.71 15.75 -7.70
CA PHE A 534 -5.97 16.22 -6.53
C PHE A 534 -6.32 17.65 -6.16
N PHE A 535 -6.35 18.56 -7.15
CA PHE A 535 -6.58 19.97 -6.89
C PHE A 535 -8.08 20.31 -6.84
N GLY A 536 -8.92 19.66 -7.65
CA GLY A 536 -10.37 19.84 -7.60
C GLY A 536 -11.02 19.00 -6.50
N TRP A 537 -11.33 17.74 -6.80
CA TRP A 537 -12.14 16.89 -5.91
C TRP A 537 -11.51 16.68 -4.52
N LYS A 538 -10.22 16.33 -4.46
CA LYS A 538 -9.53 16.11 -3.17
C LYS A 538 -9.16 17.40 -2.44
N GLY A 539 -8.91 18.49 -3.16
CA GLY A 539 -8.60 19.79 -2.54
C GLY A 539 -9.70 20.28 -1.60
N GLY A 540 -10.97 20.07 -1.99
CA GLY A 540 -12.15 20.44 -1.20
C GLY A 540 -12.81 19.31 -0.41
N ILE A 541 -12.23 18.09 -0.36
CA ILE A 541 -12.96 16.91 0.14
C ILE A 541 -13.31 16.99 1.63
N GLY A 542 -12.42 17.56 2.45
CA GLY A 542 -12.64 17.72 3.90
C GLY A 542 -13.90 18.53 4.21
N PRO A 543 -13.97 19.80 3.77
CA PRO A 543 -15.18 20.62 3.93
C PRO A 543 -16.43 20.02 3.29
N THR A 544 -16.29 19.42 2.09
CA THR A 544 -17.43 18.83 1.35
C THR A 544 -18.11 17.71 2.15
N ASP A 545 -17.34 16.90 2.89
CA ASP A 545 -17.90 15.84 3.72
C ASP A 545 -18.30 16.32 5.13
N MET A 546 -17.51 17.21 5.73
CA MET A 546 -17.65 17.57 7.14
C MET A 546 -18.59 18.74 7.39
N ALA A 547 -18.60 19.78 6.55
CA ALA A 547 -19.47 20.95 6.75
C ALA A 547 -20.96 20.56 6.85
N PRO A 548 -21.50 19.68 5.98
CA PRO A 548 -22.89 19.23 6.12
C PRO A 548 -23.17 18.46 7.43
N ARG A 549 -22.15 17.79 8.01
CA ARG A 549 -22.28 17.08 9.29
C ARG A 549 -22.23 18.02 10.49
N ILE A 550 -21.58 19.17 10.34
CA ILE A 550 -21.52 20.23 11.36
C ILE A 550 -22.85 20.97 11.44
N VAL A 551 -23.50 21.24 10.29
CA VAL A 551 -24.79 21.95 10.23
C VAL A 551 -25.96 21.04 10.59
N ALA A 552 -25.85 19.73 10.31
CA ALA A 552 -26.88 18.77 10.67
C ALA A 552 -27.03 18.63 12.20
N GLU A 553 -28.21 18.19 12.64
CA GLU A 553 -28.48 17.88 14.04
C GLU A 553 -27.42 16.89 14.57
N PRO A 554 -26.76 17.18 15.71
CA PRO A 554 -25.81 16.26 16.31
C PRO A 554 -26.44 14.90 16.61
N THR A 555 -25.79 13.83 16.15
CA THR A 555 -26.28 12.46 16.32
C THR A 555 -25.34 11.65 17.22
N GLY A 556 -25.92 10.70 17.95
CA GLY A 556 -25.17 9.70 18.71
C GLY A 556 -24.64 8.56 17.81
N PRO A 557 -24.03 7.53 18.44
CA PRO A 557 -23.59 6.31 17.76
C PRO A 557 -24.68 5.64 16.93
N ARG A 558 -24.30 5.15 15.75
CA ARG A 558 -25.20 4.44 14.84
C ARG A 558 -25.34 2.97 15.21
N LEU A 559 -26.52 2.57 15.69
CA LEU A 559 -26.79 1.19 16.09
C LEU A 559 -26.77 0.20 14.91
N ASP A 560 -27.21 0.64 13.72
CA ASP A 560 -27.13 -0.17 12.50
C ASP A 560 -25.69 -0.45 12.10
N ALA A 561 -24.80 0.55 12.18
CA ALA A 561 -23.36 0.36 11.97
C ALA A 561 -22.77 -0.69 12.93
N TRP A 562 -23.04 -0.57 14.23
CA TRP A 562 -22.58 -1.53 15.24
C TRP A 562 -23.15 -2.94 15.01
N LEU A 563 -24.42 -3.07 14.62
CA LEU A 563 -25.06 -4.35 14.32
C LEU A 563 -24.35 -5.04 13.14
N PHE A 564 -24.19 -4.36 12.02
CA PHE A 564 -23.54 -4.93 10.85
C PHE A 564 -22.06 -5.23 11.09
N MET A 565 -21.38 -4.41 11.89
CA MET A 565 -20.03 -4.70 12.36
C MET A 565 -19.99 -5.97 13.22
N GLY A 566 -20.95 -6.14 14.14
CA GLY A 566 -21.11 -7.35 14.94
C GLY A 566 -21.33 -8.60 14.08
N ILE A 567 -22.18 -8.50 13.03
CA ILE A 567 -22.42 -9.60 12.08
C ILE A 567 -21.12 -9.98 11.36
N GLY A 568 -20.40 -9.00 10.80
CA GLY A 568 -19.14 -9.28 10.10
C GLY A 568 -18.07 -9.87 11.02
N GLY A 569 -18.01 -9.38 12.26
CA GLY A 569 -17.15 -9.95 13.30
C GLY A 569 -17.51 -11.39 13.67
N ALA A 570 -18.79 -11.69 13.82
CA ALA A 570 -19.27 -13.05 14.13
C ALA A 570 -18.96 -14.04 12.98
N VAL A 571 -19.18 -13.63 11.73
CA VAL A 571 -18.81 -14.43 10.56
C VAL A 571 -17.31 -14.68 10.53
N MET A 572 -16.48 -13.66 10.77
CA MET A 572 -15.03 -13.81 10.85
C MET A 572 -14.59 -14.78 11.95
N ALA A 573 -15.13 -14.63 13.16
CA ALA A 573 -14.84 -15.53 14.28
C ALA A 573 -15.21 -16.98 13.93
N GLY A 574 -16.38 -17.19 13.31
CA GLY A 574 -16.82 -18.49 12.81
C GLY A 574 -15.86 -19.08 11.77
N LEU A 575 -15.45 -18.29 10.78
CA LEU A 575 -14.49 -18.73 9.75
C LEU A 575 -13.12 -19.11 10.35
N MET A 576 -12.61 -18.32 11.29
CA MET A 576 -11.33 -18.62 11.96
C MET A 576 -11.44 -19.86 12.86
N TRP A 577 -12.56 -20.03 13.56
CA TRP A 577 -12.83 -21.22 14.37
C TRP A 577 -12.96 -22.49 13.51
N VAL A 578 -13.73 -22.44 12.42
CA VAL A 578 -13.83 -23.56 11.47
C VAL A 578 -12.47 -23.92 10.89
N ARG A 579 -11.65 -22.94 10.49
CA ARG A 579 -10.30 -23.20 9.98
C ARG A 579 -9.39 -23.85 11.02
N HIS A 580 -9.55 -23.49 12.30
CA HIS A 580 -8.79 -24.10 13.39
C HIS A 580 -9.21 -25.55 13.66
N GLN A 581 -10.51 -25.88 13.56
CA GLN A 581 -11.02 -27.22 13.84
C GLN A 581 -10.94 -28.16 12.62
N ALA A 582 -11.25 -27.66 11.43
CA ALA A 582 -11.32 -28.43 10.19
C ALA A 582 -10.17 -28.03 9.26
N LEU A 583 -9.04 -28.74 9.37
CA LEU A 583 -7.84 -28.51 8.54
C LEU A 583 -8.10 -28.72 7.03
N TRP A 584 -9.16 -29.44 6.66
CA TRP A 584 -9.57 -29.68 5.28
C TRP A 584 -10.42 -28.53 4.70
N TRP A 585 -10.83 -27.57 5.52
CA TRP A 585 -11.68 -26.46 5.08
C TRP A 585 -10.95 -25.61 4.02
N PRO A 586 -11.53 -25.44 2.82
CA PRO A 586 -10.80 -24.90 1.68
C PRO A 586 -10.73 -23.37 1.65
N LEU A 587 -11.51 -22.67 2.49
CA LEU A 587 -11.60 -21.21 2.47
C LEU A 587 -10.79 -20.55 3.59
N SER A 588 -9.91 -19.64 3.20
CA SER A 588 -9.15 -18.75 4.05
C SER A 588 -10.00 -17.54 4.51
N PRO A 589 -9.99 -17.20 5.82
CA PRO A 589 -10.61 -15.97 6.34
C PRO A 589 -10.13 -14.69 5.65
N LEU A 590 -8.91 -14.69 5.08
CA LEU A 590 -8.37 -13.54 4.34
C LEU A 590 -9.23 -13.13 3.15
N GLY A 591 -9.91 -14.08 2.49
CA GLY A 591 -10.80 -13.76 1.37
C GLY A 591 -12.02 -12.94 1.82
N TYR A 592 -12.55 -13.22 3.02
CA TYR A 592 -13.68 -12.48 3.57
C TYR A 592 -13.30 -11.06 3.99
N LEU A 593 -12.07 -10.85 4.51
CA LEU A 593 -11.59 -9.51 4.89
C LEU A 593 -11.68 -8.48 3.76
N ILE A 594 -11.41 -8.90 2.53
CA ILE A 594 -11.37 -8.01 1.37
C ILE A 594 -12.60 -8.14 0.48
N SER A 595 -13.58 -8.98 0.82
CA SER A 595 -14.70 -9.25 -0.09
C SER A 595 -15.60 -8.03 -0.28
N ALA A 596 -15.80 -7.25 0.78
CA ALA A 596 -16.63 -6.05 0.80
C ALA A 596 -15.85 -4.79 0.36
N ASN A 597 -15.06 -4.89 -0.69
CA ASN A 597 -14.29 -3.76 -1.22
C ASN A 597 -14.53 -3.52 -2.71
N TRP A 598 -14.59 -2.24 -3.10
CA TRP A 598 -14.68 -1.83 -4.49
C TRP A 598 -13.48 -2.29 -5.33
N LYS A 599 -12.26 -2.25 -4.78
CA LYS A 599 -11.08 -2.72 -5.51
C LYS A 599 -11.04 -4.23 -5.73
N THR A 600 -11.71 -5.00 -4.88
CA THR A 600 -11.88 -6.43 -5.09
C THR A 600 -12.65 -6.74 -6.36
N SER A 601 -13.60 -5.89 -6.75
CA SER A 601 -14.31 -6.03 -8.03
C SER A 601 -13.38 -5.90 -9.24
N HIS A 602 -12.34 -5.08 -9.18
CA HIS A 602 -11.38 -4.96 -10.28
C HIS A 602 -10.44 -6.17 -10.38
N ILE A 603 -9.96 -6.69 -9.25
CA ILE A 603 -9.06 -7.86 -9.27
C ILE A 603 -9.81 -9.19 -9.49
N TYR A 604 -11.14 -9.20 -9.34
CA TYR A 604 -12.00 -10.40 -9.34
C TYR A 604 -11.70 -11.36 -10.51
N ALA A 605 -11.78 -10.87 -11.75
CA ALA A 605 -11.57 -11.72 -12.92
C ALA A 605 -10.14 -12.27 -13.01
N SER A 606 -9.15 -11.45 -12.68
CA SER A 606 -7.75 -11.85 -12.67
C SER A 606 -7.48 -12.92 -11.59
N VAL A 607 -8.11 -12.82 -10.43
CA VAL A 607 -8.06 -13.84 -9.35
C VAL A 607 -8.69 -15.15 -9.81
N VAL A 608 -9.88 -15.11 -10.39
CA VAL A 608 -10.59 -16.32 -10.88
C VAL A 608 -9.75 -17.04 -11.92
N LEU A 609 -9.22 -16.29 -12.90
CA LEU A 609 -8.39 -16.84 -13.96
C LEU A 609 -7.07 -17.42 -13.40
N ALA A 610 -6.38 -16.70 -12.51
CA ALA A 610 -5.16 -17.18 -11.88
C ALA A 610 -5.40 -18.46 -11.07
N TRP A 611 -6.48 -18.49 -10.29
CA TRP A 611 -6.88 -19.65 -9.49
C TRP A 611 -7.13 -20.87 -10.39
N PHE A 612 -7.92 -20.69 -11.46
CA PHE A 612 -8.24 -21.76 -12.39
C PHE A 612 -6.98 -22.29 -13.10
N LEU A 613 -6.15 -21.41 -13.66
CA LEU A 613 -4.90 -21.80 -14.31
C LEU A 613 -3.96 -22.52 -13.34
N LYS A 614 -3.80 -22.01 -12.13
CA LYS A 614 -2.95 -22.63 -11.10
C LYS A 614 -3.47 -23.99 -10.68
N LEU A 615 -4.78 -24.14 -10.53
CA LEU A 615 -5.43 -25.42 -10.20
C LEU A 615 -5.14 -26.46 -11.29
N VAL A 616 -5.31 -26.10 -12.56
CA VAL A 616 -5.02 -26.98 -13.71
C VAL A 616 -3.53 -27.32 -13.77
N ILE A 617 -2.64 -26.34 -13.63
CA ILE A 617 -1.18 -26.54 -13.65
C ILE A 617 -0.74 -27.51 -12.54
N LEU A 618 -1.25 -27.33 -11.33
CA LEU A 618 -0.90 -28.20 -10.21
C LEU A 618 -1.52 -29.60 -10.33
N ARG A 619 -2.77 -29.69 -10.81
CA ARG A 619 -3.48 -30.97 -10.94
C ARG A 619 -2.90 -31.86 -12.04
N TYR A 620 -2.55 -31.29 -13.19
CA TYR A 620 -2.09 -32.07 -14.35
C TYR A 620 -0.57 -32.04 -14.56
N GLY A 621 0.11 -30.96 -14.20
CA GLY A 621 1.57 -30.82 -14.37
C GLY A 621 2.39 -30.96 -13.09
N GLY A 622 1.74 -30.93 -11.93
CA GLY A 622 2.39 -31.05 -10.62
C GLY A 622 3.38 -29.91 -10.31
N PRO A 623 4.19 -30.08 -9.24
CA PRO A 623 5.13 -29.05 -8.79
C PRO A 623 6.23 -28.71 -9.81
N LYS A 624 6.56 -29.63 -10.72
CA LYS A 624 7.57 -29.40 -11.77
C LYS A 624 7.08 -28.35 -12.77
N LEU A 625 5.86 -28.52 -13.30
CA LEU A 625 5.28 -27.55 -14.23
C LEU A 625 5.05 -26.19 -13.55
N TYR A 626 4.63 -26.21 -12.28
CA TYR A 626 4.52 -24.98 -11.50
C TYR A 626 5.85 -24.21 -11.46
N ARG A 627 6.96 -24.88 -11.10
CA ARG A 627 8.28 -24.25 -11.03
C ARG A 627 8.77 -23.74 -12.40
N SER A 628 8.53 -24.49 -13.48
CA SER A 628 8.97 -24.09 -14.83
C SER A 628 8.19 -22.90 -15.40
N LEU A 629 6.93 -22.69 -14.96
CA LEU A 629 6.10 -21.58 -15.39
C LEU A 629 6.26 -20.31 -14.55
N ARG A 630 6.93 -20.36 -13.39
CA ARG A 630 7.19 -19.15 -12.57
C ARG A 630 7.78 -17.99 -13.39
N PRO A 631 8.82 -18.18 -14.24
CA PRO A 631 9.40 -17.10 -15.02
C PRO A 631 8.40 -16.46 -16.01
N PHE A 632 7.46 -17.24 -16.56
CA PHE A 632 6.41 -16.74 -17.44
C PHE A 632 5.51 -15.74 -16.71
N PHE A 633 4.97 -16.11 -15.54
CA PHE A 633 4.10 -15.20 -14.77
C PHE A 633 4.85 -13.97 -14.24
N LEU A 634 6.14 -14.08 -13.93
CA LEU A 634 6.99 -12.93 -13.61
C LEU A 634 7.19 -12.01 -14.81
N GLY A 635 7.33 -12.59 -16.01
CA GLY A 635 7.40 -11.84 -17.27
C GLY A 635 6.13 -11.03 -17.53
N LEU A 636 4.94 -11.56 -17.20
CA LEU A 636 3.68 -10.81 -17.34
C LEU A 636 3.67 -9.54 -16.47
N ILE A 637 4.11 -9.66 -15.22
CA ILE A 637 4.22 -8.55 -14.27
C ILE A 637 5.18 -7.49 -14.81
N LEU A 638 6.40 -7.90 -15.16
CA LEU A 638 7.43 -6.97 -15.63
C LEU A 638 7.06 -6.32 -16.96
N GLY A 639 6.44 -7.04 -17.89
CA GLY A 639 6.05 -6.50 -19.19
C GLY A 639 5.04 -5.36 -19.09
N GLU A 640 4.01 -5.52 -18.26
CA GLU A 640 3.02 -4.46 -18.03
C GLU A 640 3.62 -3.25 -17.31
N ILE A 641 4.42 -3.48 -16.25
CA ILE A 641 5.06 -2.41 -15.46
C ILE A 641 6.08 -1.63 -16.31
N VAL A 642 6.94 -2.32 -17.06
CA VAL A 642 7.95 -1.68 -17.89
C VAL A 642 7.32 -0.94 -19.06
N ALA A 643 6.26 -1.47 -19.68
CA ALA A 643 5.53 -0.71 -20.69
C ALA A 643 4.96 0.59 -20.13
N ALA A 644 4.28 0.54 -18.98
CA ALA A 644 3.72 1.74 -18.37
C ALA A 644 4.80 2.77 -18.02
N GLY A 645 5.95 2.34 -17.49
CA GLY A 645 7.09 3.22 -17.22
C GLY A 645 7.73 3.82 -18.48
N VAL A 646 7.87 3.04 -19.56
CA VAL A 646 8.40 3.51 -20.84
C VAL A 646 7.47 4.55 -21.47
N TRP A 647 6.17 4.30 -21.48
CA TRP A 647 5.20 5.27 -22.03
C TRP A 647 5.22 6.60 -21.29
N LEU A 648 5.31 6.61 -19.96
CA LEU A 648 5.49 7.87 -19.21
C LEU A 648 6.75 8.65 -19.61
N VAL A 649 7.84 7.96 -19.94
CA VAL A 649 9.06 8.60 -20.43
C VAL A 649 8.83 9.18 -21.84
N ILE A 650 8.12 8.46 -22.70
CA ILE A 650 7.76 8.96 -24.04
C ILE A 650 6.85 10.19 -23.90
N ASP A 651 5.83 10.13 -23.05
CA ASP A 651 4.89 11.24 -22.79
C ASP A 651 5.62 12.50 -22.34
N TYR A 652 6.62 12.35 -21.46
CA TYR A 652 7.48 13.44 -21.02
C TYR A 652 8.21 14.12 -22.18
N PHE A 653 8.83 13.34 -23.08
CA PHE A 653 9.59 13.90 -24.20
C PHE A 653 8.71 14.44 -25.32
N THR A 654 7.52 13.89 -25.53
CA THR A 654 6.58 14.35 -26.56
C THR A 654 5.66 15.46 -26.09
N GLY A 655 5.58 15.72 -24.77
CA GLY A 655 4.61 16.64 -24.17
C GLY A 655 3.16 16.13 -24.26
N HIS A 656 2.96 14.82 -24.40
CA HIS A 656 1.62 14.23 -24.46
C HIS A 656 1.05 14.12 -23.04
N MET A 657 -0.27 14.28 -22.91
CA MET A 657 -0.97 14.26 -21.63
C MET A 657 -2.15 13.28 -21.68
N ASP A 658 -2.60 12.83 -20.52
CA ASP A 658 -3.77 11.95 -20.33
C ASP A 658 -3.60 10.51 -20.88
N SER A 659 -2.36 10.04 -20.97
CA SER A 659 -1.95 8.67 -21.35
C SER A 659 -2.13 7.65 -20.21
N PHE A 660 -3.37 7.45 -19.76
CA PHE A 660 -3.67 6.51 -18.69
C PHE A 660 -3.79 5.07 -19.19
N LEU A 661 -2.75 4.25 -18.99
CA LEU A 661 -2.65 2.90 -19.56
C LEU A 661 -2.94 1.78 -18.57
N THR A 662 -2.59 1.94 -17.28
CA THR A 662 -2.79 0.88 -16.30
C THR A 662 -2.90 1.34 -14.84
N GLN A 663 -3.48 0.48 -13.99
CA GLN A 663 -3.71 0.65 -12.55
C GLN A 663 -2.97 -0.40 -11.70
N VAL A 664 -1.91 -1.03 -12.22
CA VAL A 664 -1.18 -2.15 -11.56
C VAL A 664 -0.77 -1.86 -10.13
#